data_AF-A0A843JX61-F1
#
_entry.id   AF-A0A843JX61-F1
#
_cell.length_a   1.000
_cell.length_b   1.000
_cell.length_c   1.000
_cell.angle_alpha   90.00
_cell.angle_beta   90.00
_cell.angle_gamma   90.00
#
_symmetry.space_group_name_H-M   'P 1'
#
loop_
_entity.id
_entity.type
_entity.pdbx_description
1 polymer ?
#
loop_
_entity_poly.entity_id
_entity_poly.type
_entity_poly.pdbx_seq_one_letter_code
_entity_poly.pdbx_strand_id
1 'polypeptide(L)'
;MALSNYDRVGRAMDQLKTGLMRFVEREMKSAYGETWQEMVTDIPPRDGWVDYWDVQKLLLVMWDQWAKVFSQIFGHTERSLVSELRETRNQWAHQKPFSTNDTLRALDSTARLLNAISASAEHAEVEKMRMDLLRLQFEEMRRNEMRKSSFQPTEGKPMGGLKPWREVITPHPDVASGRYQQAEFAADLWQVYLGEGSDEYKHPTEFFRRTFLTEGLRQLLVKGLERLANNGGDPVVELQTNFGGGKTHSMLALWHIFSGSPASDLPGVEELLKDRAVTIPHNVRRVVLVGTKISPGQPVTKPDGTLVRTLWGEIAWQLGGKEGYAMVKEDDEKATNPGDRLRELFNRYSPCLILIDEWVAYARQLHEGTNLPAGTFETQFTFAQALSESAKAAKNTMLVVSIPASDNEIGGEWGKKALERLKNAIGRVESPWRPASQDEGFEIVRRRLFQPLTHEQAVHRDAVARAFIDFYGTHTTEFPIECREGEYERRIKMAYPIHPELFDRLYNDWSTLDKFQRTRGVLRLMAAVIHSLWERQDANLLIMPATVPIDDSNVQFELTRYLEDQWVPVIEKDVDGPHSLPLSLDRDNPNLGRFSACRRIARTIYLGSAPTIRASNRGIDEKRVKLGCVQPGETVPTFGDALRRLTDKATYLYVDGTRYWYSTQPSVTRTAEERAERKSPEDVWDEIQQRLNKHARTRGDFSKVHVCTRSQDIPDERDARLIVLHPKFAHTGREDYSPAIEEATNILSFRGSSPRTYRNTLVFLAPDSTRLSDLESAVRYYLAWSSILHDQEELNLDNFQKRQAETKKKSMDDTIEARIPETYQWLIVPTQPDVRGEIEWETLRLQGQDELTIRASKKLKTDEMLLTEMGGVRLRLELDRVPLWRGDHVSIKQLIEDFATYLYLPRLRDEQVLISAIKNSLNTISVNPDTFVYAAGFDAEKNEYLGLQFMANGAVFSDSMSLLVKP
;
A
#
# COMPACT_ATOMS: atom_id res chain seq x y z
N MET A 1 -11.09 -27.68 -8.06
CA MET A 1 -9.64 -27.61 -7.81
C MET A 1 -8.92 -27.89 -9.12
N ALA A 2 -7.90 -27.10 -9.47
CA ALA A 2 -7.07 -27.39 -10.65
C ALA A 2 -6.23 -28.65 -10.39
N LEU A 3 -6.18 -29.56 -11.36
CA LEU A 3 -5.36 -30.77 -11.30
C LEU A 3 -3.87 -30.40 -11.34
N SER A 4 -3.09 -30.91 -10.38
CA SER A 4 -1.64 -30.72 -10.39
C SER A 4 -0.98 -31.48 -11.54
N ASN A 5 0.24 -31.09 -11.91
CA ASN A 5 1.04 -31.81 -12.92
C ASN A 5 1.23 -33.29 -12.54
N TYR A 6 1.50 -33.55 -11.26
CA TYR A 6 1.61 -34.91 -10.72
C TYR A 6 0.32 -35.72 -10.87
N ASP A 7 -0.84 -35.11 -10.61
CA ASP A 7 -2.15 -35.76 -10.76
C ASP A 7 -2.50 -36.03 -12.23
N ARG A 8 -2.09 -35.14 -13.14
CA ARG A 8 -2.29 -35.31 -14.59
C ARG A 8 -1.49 -36.50 -15.12
N VAL A 9 -0.22 -36.63 -14.71
CA VAL A 9 0.61 -37.81 -15.04
C VAL A 9 0.00 -39.07 -14.44
N GLY A 10 -0.45 -39.05 -13.18
CA GLY A 10 -1.10 -40.19 -12.55
C GLY A 10 -2.34 -40.68 -13.31
N ARG A 11 -3.24 -39.75 -13.67
CA ARG A 11 -4.42 -40.07 -14.48
C ARG A 11 -4.07 -40.60 -15.87
N ALA A 12 -3.02 -40.09 -16.49
CA ALA A 12 -2.54 -40.60 -17.77
C ALA A 12 -2.04 -42.04 -17.65
N MET A 13 -1.33 -42.36 -16.56
CA MET A 13 -0.90 -43.73 -16.25
C MET A 13 -2.09 -44.66 -16.03
N ASP A 14 -3.17 -44.22 -15.37
CA ASP A 14 -4.39 -45.02 -15.21
C ASP A 14 -5.09 -45.33 -16.55
N GLN A 15 -5.16 -44.35 -17.44
CA GLN A 15 -5.66 -44.55 -18.80
C GLN A 15 -4.76 -45.52 -19.59
N LEU A 16 -3.44 -45.37 -19.44
CA LEU A 16 -2.46 -46.27 -20.05
C LEU A 16 -2.60 -47.71 -19.57
N LYS A 17 -2.81 -47.92 -18.26
CA LYS A 17 -3.11 -49.24 -17.69
C LYS A 17 -4.32 -49.86 -18.38
N THR A 18 -5.42 -49.11 -18.43
CA THR A 18 -6.70 -49.59 -18.94
C THR A 18 -6.60 -49.99 -20.40
N GLY A 19 -5.95 -49.16 -21.22
CA GLY A 19 -5.72 -49.44 -22.64
C GLY A 19 -4.78 -50.62 -22.88
N LEU A 20 -3.62 -50.66 -22.21
CA LEU A 20 -2.61 -51.70 -22.43
C LEU A 20 -3.04 -53.08 -21.93
N MET A 21 -3.82 -53.16 -20.85
CA MET A 21 -4.20 -54.44 -20.23
C MET A 21 -4.86 -55.40 -21.22
N ARG A 22 -5.90 -54.93 -21.93
CA ARG A 22 -6.63 -55.75 -22.92
C ARG A 22 -5.76 -56.12 -24.12
N PHE A 23 -4.91 -55.18 -24.55
CA PHE A 23 -4.02 -55.37 -25.69
C PHE A 23 -2.93 -56.42 -25.38
N VAL A 24 -2.19 -56.23 -24.28
CA VAL A 24 -1.11 -57.14 -23.85
C VAL A 24 -1.66 -58.55 -23.62
N GLU A 25 -2.80 -58.69 -22.95
CA GLU A 25 -3.43 -60.00 -22.74
C GLU A 25 -3.78 -60.70 -24.06
N ARG A 26 -4.37 -59.98 -25.02
CA ARG A 26 -4.74 -60.53 -26.33
C ARG A 26 -3.51 -61.01 -27.09
N GLU A 27 -2.48 -60.18 -27.19
CA GLU A 27 -1.28 -60.52 -27.98
C GLU A 27 -0.47 -61.64 -27.33
N MET A 28 -0.35 -61.65 -26.00
CA MET A 28 0.32 -62.72 -25.28
C MET A 28 -0.43 -64.06 -25.41
N LYS A 29 -1.76 -64.07 -25.33
CA LYS A 29 -2.59 -65.27 -25.60
C LYS A 29 -2.44 -65.75 -27.05
N SER A 30 -2.38 -64.82 -28.01
CA SER A 30 -2.20 -65.17 -29.42
C SER A 30 -0.84 -65.81 -29.70
N ALA A 31 0.23 -65.34 -29.03
CA ALA A 31 1.58 -65.84 -29.25
C ALA A 31 1.88 -67.16 -28.50
N TYR A 32 1.32 -67.33 -27.30
CA TYR A 32 1.69 -68.43 -26.39
C TYR A 32 0.54 -69.36 -25.99
N GLY A 33 -0.70 -69.12 -26.42
CA GLY A 33 -1.84 -69.99 -26.08
C GLY A 33 -2.16 -69.98 -24.59
N GLU A 34 -2.51 -71.12 -24.00
CA GLU A 34 -2.88 -71.22 -22.58
C GLU A 34 -1.70 -71.00 -21.60
N THR A 35 -0.46 -71.13 -22.05
CA THR A 35 0.75 -70.94 -21.22
C THR A 35 1.26 -69.49 -21.19
N TRP A 36 0.54 -68.54 -21.79
CA TRP A 36 0.95 -67.14 -21.83
C TRP A 36 1.19 -66.50 -20.45
N GLN A 37 0.50 -66.99 -19.42
CA GLN A 37 0.65 -66.53 -18.04
C GLN A 37 2.00 -66.92 -17.42
N GLU A 38 2.60 -68.02 -17.88
CA GLU A 38 3.92 -68.47 -17.45
C GLU A 38 5.06 -67.63 -18.07
N MET A 39 4.75 -66.88 -19.13
CA MET A 39 5.71 -66.05 -19.87
C MET A 39 5.79 -64.60 -19.37
N VAL A 40 5.04 -64.26 -18.32
CA VAL A 40 5.05 -62.97 -17.63
C VAL A 40 6.06 -63.06 -16.47
N THR A 41 6.95 -62.07 -16.34
CA THR A 41 8.04 -62.04 -15.35
C THR A 41 7.60 -62.34 -13.90
N ASP A 42 8.08 -63.46 -13.34
CA ASP A 42 8.36 -63.87 -11.94
C ASP A 42 7.52 -63.33 -10.77
N ILE A 43 6.24 -63.04 -10.95
CA ILE A 43 5.28 -62.99 -9.82
C ILE A 43 4.05 -63.81 -10.20
N PRO A 44 3.90 -65.05 -9.69
CA PRO A 44 2.75 -65.88 -10.00
C PRO A 44 1.46 -65.23 -9.45
N PRO A 45 0.36 -65.21 -10.22
CA PRO A 45 -0.93 -64.80 -9.69
C PRO A 45 -1.36 -65.82 -8.62
N ARG A 46 -1.54 -65.36 -7.37
CA ARG A 46 -2.31 -66.13 -6.40
C ARG A 46 -3.78 -66.04 -6.80
N ASP A 47 -4.37 -67.20 -7.07
CA ASP A 47 -5.81 -67.43 -7.26
C ASP A 47 -6.53 -66.42 -8.16
N GLY A 48 -6.46 -66.65 -9.48
CA GLY A 48 -7.58 -66.41 -10.41
C GLY A 48 -8.17 -64.99 -10.55
N TRP A 49 -7.55 -63.93 -10.03
CA TRP A 49 -8.07 -62.56 -10.13
C TRP A 49 -7.18 -61.69 -11.04
N VAL A 50 -7.78 -61.17 -12.11
CA VAL A 50 -7.15 -60.36 -13.19
C VAL A 50 -6.75 -58.94 -12.72
N ASP A 51 -6.95 -58.60 -11.44
CA ASP A 51 -6.90 -57.22 -10.93
C ASP A 51 -5.47 -56.70 -10.58
N TYR A 52 -4.43 -57.49 -10.80
CA TYR A 52 -3.05 -57.17 -10.38
C TYR A 52 -2.12 -56.64 -11.49
N TRP A 53 -2.68 -56.25 -12.64
CA TRP A 53 -1.91 -55.54 -13.67
C TRP A 53 -1.73 -54.07 -13.25
N ASP A 54 -0.50 -53.65 -12.99
CA ASP A 54 -0.15 -52.25 -12.91
C ASP A 54 0.56 -51.81 -14.21
N VAL A 55 0.64 -50.50 -14.43
CA VAL A 55 1.26 -49.92 -15.64
C VAL A 55 2.69 -50.40 -15.80
N GLN A 56 3.43 -50.56 -14.70
CA GLN A 56 4.82 -51.00 -14.74
C GLN A 56 4.94 -52.43 -15.26
N LYS A 57 4.12 -53.35 -14.75
CA LYS A 57 4.10 -54.74 -15.22
C LYS A 57 3.72 -54.83 -16.68
N LEU A 58 2.71 -54.07 -17.12
CA LEU A 58 2.31 -54.05 -18.53
C LEU A 58 3.45 -53.57 -19.43
N LEU A 59 4.12 -52.48 -19.07
CA LEU A 59 5.25 -51.95 -19.82
C LEU A 59 6.49 -52.87 -19.77
N LEU A 60 6.72 -53.58 -18.66
CA LEU A 60 7.79 -54.57 -18.53
C LEU A 60 7.53 -55.79 -19.41
N VAL A 61 6.31 -56.33 -19.40
CA VAL A 61 5.93 -57.45 -20.29
C VAL A 61 6.09 -57.05 -21.75
N MET A 62 5.63 -55.86 -22.12
CA MET A 62 5.85 -55.34 -23.47
C MET A 62 7.33 -55.26 -23.83
N TRP A 63 8.17 -54.80 -22.89
CA TRP A 63 9.61 -54.66 -23.09
C TRP A 63 10.33 -56.01 -23.22
N ASP A 64 10.07 -56.95 -22.32
CA ASP A 64 10.78 -58.22 -22.24
C ASP A 64 10.33 -59.19 -23.34
N GLN A 65 9.04 -59.15 -23.70
CA GLN A 65 8.48 -59.95 -24.79
C GLN A 65 8.52 -59.22 -26.15
N TRP A 66 9.27 -58.11 -26.25
CA TRP A 66 9.30 -57.28 -27.46
C TRP A 66 9.72 -58.07 -28.70
N ALA A 67 10.84 -58.78 -28.65
CA ALA A 67 11.37 -59.50 -29.81
C ALA A 67 10.47 -60.67 -30.27
N LYS A 68 9.71 -61.27 -29.36
CA LYS A 68 8.91 -62.46 -29.64
C LYS A 68 7.45 -62.16 -29.99
N VAL A 69 6.87 -61.14 -29.36
CA VAL A 69 5.43 -60.80 -29.47
C VAL A 69 5.25 -59.43 -30.12
N PHE A 70 5.73 -58.38 -29.48
CA PHE A 70 5.33 -57.01 -29.85
C PHE A 70 6.04 -56.45 -31.09
N SER A 71 7.22 -56.95 -31.47
CA SER A 71 7.95 -56.52 -32.67
C SER A 71 7.28 -56.94 -34.00
N GLN A 72 6.31 -57.86 -33.95
CA GLN A 72 5.50 -58.21 -35.11
C GLN A 72 4.41 -57.17 -35.41
N ILE A 73 4.08 -56.32 -34.42
CA ILE A 73 2.97 -55.37 -34.45
C ILE A 73 3.50 -53.93 -34.41
N PHE A 74 4.58 -53.69 -33.66
CA PHE A 74 5.15 -52.38 -33.39
C PHE A 74 6.56 -52.22 -33.91
N GLY A 75 6.90 -50.98 -34.28
CA GLY A 75 8.21 -50.60 -34.77
C GLY A 75 9.13 -50.08 -33.67
N HIS A 76 10.27 -49.51 -34.08
CA HIS A 76 11.23 -48.92 -33.14
C HIS A 76 10.65 -47.75 -32.35
N THR A 77 9.74 -46.98 -32.94
CA THR A 77 9.13 -45.80 -32.33
C THR A 77 8.35 -46.15 -31.06
N GLU A 78 7.46 -47.14 -31.13
CA GLU A 78 6.65 -47.56 -29.98
C GLU A 78 7.53 -48.22 -28.91
N ARG A 79 8.61 -48.91 -29.32
CA ARG A 79 9.60 -49.43 -28.36
C ARG A 79 10.24 -48.30 -27.54
N SER A 80 10.60 -47.20 -28.19
CA SER A 80 11.14 -46.02 -27.52
C SER A 80 10.09 -45.39 -26.58
N LEU A 81 8.83 -45.30 -26.98
CA LEU A 81 7.75 -44.81 -26.13
C LEU A 81 7.54 -45.69 -24.88
N VAL A 82 7.57 -47.02 -25.04
CA VAL A 82 7.49 -47.94 -23.89
C VAL A 82 8.66 -47.73 -22.93
N SER A 83 9.88 -47.52 -23.44
CA SER A 83 11.05 -47.21 -22.61
C SER A 83 10.87 -45.89 -21.85
N GLU A 84 10.43 -44.84 -22.52
CA GLU A 84 10.22 -43.51 -21.94
C GLU A 84 9.13 -43.54 -20.85
N LEU A 85 8.01 -44.21 -21.11
CA LEU A 85 6.89 -44.32 -20.18
C LEU A 85 7.24 -45.15 -18.94
N ARG A 86 8.16 -46.12 -19.04
CA ARG A 86 8.71 -46.83 -17.87
C ARG A 86 9.46 -45.87 -16.95
N GLU A 87 10.27 -44.99 -17.54
CA GLU A 87 11.00 -43.98 -16.77
C GLU A 87 10.02 -42.96 -16.16
N THR A 88 9.08 -42.45 -16.94
CA THR A 88 8.04 -41.51 -16.46
C THR A 88 7.24 -42.12 -15.30
N ARG A 89 6.80 -43.38 -15.42
CA ARG A 89 6.09 -44.09 -14.34
C ARG A 89 6.99 -44.22 -13.11
N ASN A 90 8.26 -44.61 -13.27
CA ASN A 90 9.19 -44.72 -12.13
C ASN A 90 9.38 -43.37 -11.42
N GLN A 91 9.55 -42.28 -12.16
CA GLN A 91 9.65 -40.93 -11.59
C GLN A 91 8.37 -40.56 -10.81
N TRP A 92 7.19 -40.85 -11.37
CA TRP A 92 5.90 -40.65 -10.71
C TRP A 92 5.76 -41.48 -9.44
N ALA A 93 6.09 -42.77 -9.47
CA ALA A 93 6.02 -43.66 -8.30
C ALA A 93 6.97 -43.23 -7.16
N HIS A 94 8.10 -42.61 -7.49
CA HIS A 94 9.04 -42.02 -6.51
C HIS A 94 8.67 -40.60 -6.08
N GLN A 95 7.45 -40.12 -6.39
CA GLN A 95 6.96 -38.79 -6.04
C GLN A 95 7.87 -37.64 -6.51
N LYS A 96 8.59 -37.83 -7.63
CA LYS A 96 9.39 -36.75 -8.21
C LYS A 96 8.48 -35.66 -8.81
N PRO A 97 8.83 -34.37 -8.69
CA PRO A 97 8.04 -33.29 -9.27
C PRO A 97 8.14 -33.30 -10.80
N PHE A 98 7.03 -33.02 -11.49
CA PHE A 98 6.98 -32.86 -12.95
C PHE A 98 6.83 -31.39 -13.34
N SER A 99 7.68 -30.90 -14.23
CA SER A 99 7.47 -29.60 -14.87
C SER A 99 6.29 -29.67 -15.86
N THR A 100 5.78 -28.51 -16.28
CA THR A 100 4.70 -28.46 -17.29
C THR A 100 5.13 -29.09 -18.62
N ASN A 101 6.38 -28.90 -19.02
CA ASN A 101 6.93 -29.50 -20.24
C ASN A 101 7.08 -31.01 -20.12
N ASP A 102 7.56 -31.51 -18.98
CA ASP A 102 7.68 -32.96 -18.72
C ASP A 102 6.29 -33.61 -18.68
N THR A 103 5.30 -32.91 -18.11
CA THR A 103 3.90 -33.36 -18.07
C THR A 103 3.31 -33.45 -19.48
N LEU A 104 3.54 -32.43 -20.32
CA LEU A 104 3.11 -32.45 -21.72
C LEU A 104 3.77 -33.59 -22.50
N ARG A 105 5.06 -33.85 -22.27
CA ARG A 105 5.79 -34.96 -22.89
C ARG A 105 5.23 -36.31 -22.45
N ALA A 106 4.99 -36.50 -21.15
CA ALA A 106 4.38 -37.71 -20.61
C ALA A 106 2.99 -37.98 -21.21
N LEU A 107 2.15 -36.94 -21.32
CA LEU A 107 0.82 -37.03 -21.93
C LEU A 107 0.89 -37.37 -23.42
N ASP A 108 1.79 -36.73 -24.19
CA ASP A 108 2.00 -37.01 -25.62
C ASP A 108 2.49 -38.45 -25.85
N SER A 109 3.50 -38.90 -25.10
CA SER A 109 4.03 -40.26 -25.19
C SER A 109 2.97 -41.30 -24.84
N THR A 110 2.14 -41.03 -23.83
CA THR A 110 1.01 -41.89 -23.43
C THR A 110 -0.06 -41.94 -24.53
N ALA A 111 -0.46 -40.78 -25.06
CA ALA A 111 -1.48 -40.69 -26.11
C ALA A 111 -1.05 -41.41 -27.39
N ARG A 112 0.21 -41.28 -27.80
CA ARG A 112 0.77 -41.97 -28.97
C ARG A 112 0.76 -43.48 -28.81
N LEU A 113 1.14 -43.99 -27.64
CA LEU A 113 1.12 -45.43 -27.38
C LEU A 113 -0.31 -45.98 -27.33
N LEU A 114 -1.24 -45.26 -26.69
CA LEU A 114 -2.66 -45.61 -26.69
C LEU A 114 -3.28 -45.60 -28.10
N ASN A 115 -2.88 -44.65 -28.94
CA ASN A 115 -3.30 -44.62 -30.34
C ASN A 115 -2.75 -45.82 -31.13
N ALA A 116 -1.48 -46.19 -30.90
CA ALA A 116 -0.85 -47.32 -31.58
C ALA A 116 -1.56 -48.66 -31.27
N ILE A 117 -2.10 -48.83 -30.07
CA ILE A 117 -2.90 -50.01 -29.68
C ILE A 117 -4.40 -49.89 -30.03
N SER A 118 -4.82 -48.80 -30.70
CA SER A 118 -6.23 -48.49 -31.01
C SER A 118 -7.16 -48.33 -29.79
N ALA A 119 -6.63 -47.92 -28.63
CA ALA A 119 -7.39 -47.63 -27.41
C ALA A 119 -8.02 -46.23 -27.48
N SER A 120 -9.07 -46.09 -28.30
CA SER A 120 -9.62 -44.79 -28.72
C SER A 120 -10.24 -43.98 -27.57
N ALA A 121 -10.86 -44.63 -26.59
CA ALA A 121 -11.51 -43.95 -25.47
C ALA A 121 -10.46 -43.37 -24.50
N GLU A 122 -9.47 -44.18 -24.13
CA GLU A 122 -8.37 -43.81 -23.26
C GLU A 122 -7.48 -42.75 -23.93
N HIS A 123 -7.22 -42.89 -25.23
CA HIS A 123 -6.49 -41.89 -26.03
C HIS A 123 -7.19 -40.52 -25.99
N ALA A 124 -8.51 -40.48 -26.19
CA ALA A 124 -9.27 -39.22 -26.19
C ALA A 124 -9.19 -38.49 -24.84
N GLU A 125 -9.24 -39.22 -23.72
CA GLU A 125 -9.12 -38.62 -22.38
C GLU A 125 -7.71 -38.05 -22.12
N VAL A 126 -6.66 -38.75 -22.54
CA VAL A 126 -5.28 -38.26 -22.42
C VAL A 126 -5.03 -37.05 -23.32
N GLU A 127 -5.51 -37.07 -24.56
CA GLU A 127 -5.42 -35.92 -25.48
C GLU A 127 -6.17 -34.70 -24.96
N LYS A 128 -7.35 -34.90 -24.37
CA LYS A 128 -8.10 -33.82 -23.72
C LYS A 128 -7.29 -33.19 -22.58
N MET A 129 -6.69 -34.00 -21.70
CA MET A 129 -5.81 -33.50 -20.64
C MET A 129 -4.60 -32.74 -21.17
N ARG A 130 -4.03 -33.18 -22.31
CA ARG A 130 -2.91 -32.51 -23.01
C ARG A 130 -3.34 -31.16 -23.58
N MET A 131 -4.48 -31.10 -24.25
CA MET A 131 -5.05 -29.86 -24.80
C MET A 131 -5.41 -28.85 -23.72
N ASP A 132 -6.00 -29.30 -22.61
CA ASP A 132 -6.30 -28.43 -21.46
C ASP A 132 -5.03 -27.83 -20.85
N LEU A 133 -3.95 -28.62 -20.74
CA LEU A 133 -2.67 -28.14 -20.23
C LEU A 133 -2.00 -27.14 -21.19
N LEU A 134 -2.03 -27.40 -22.50
CA LEU A 134 -1.57 -26.46 -23.52
C LEU A 134 -2.36 -25.16 -23.48
N ARG A 135 -3.68 -25.23 -23.34
CA ARG A 135 -4.53 -24.04 -23.23
C ARG A 135 -4.18 -23.20 -22.01
N LEU A 136 -3.98 -23.83 -20.84
CA LEU A 136 -3.54 -23.14 -19.64
C LEU A 136 -2.18 -22.44 -19.86
N GLN A 137 -1.23 -23.15 -20.48
CA GLN A 137 0.08 -22.58 -20.81
C GLN A 137 -0.03 -21.40 -21.78
N PHE A 138 -0.85 -21.50 -22.83
CA PHE A 138 -1.09 -20.40 -23.76
C PHE A 138 -1.85 -19.24 -23.13
N GLU A 139 -2.79 -19.49 -22.21
CA GLU A 139 -3.47 -18.43 -21.46
C GLU A 139 -2.52 -17.72 -20.50
N GLU A 140 -1.60 -18.43 -19.85
CA GLU A 140 -0.53 -17.84 -19.03
C GLU A 140 0.46 -17.05 -19.89
N MET A 141 0.94 -17.61 -21.01
CA MET A 141 1.82 -16.91 -21.95
C MET A 141 1.14 -15.66 -22.51
N ARG A 142 -0.12 -15.77 -22.95
CA ARG A 142 -0.89 -14.65 -23.47
C ARG A 142 -1.19 -13.60 -22.40
N ARG A 143 -1.44 -13.99 -21.14
CA ARG A 143 -1.53 -13.02 -20.02
C ARG A 143 -0.18 -12.34 -19.79
N ASN A 144 0.93 -13.06 -19.83
CA ASN A 144 2.26 -12.47 -19.68
C ASN A 144 2.64 -11.56 -20.87
N GLU A 145 2.24 -11.92 -22.09
CA GLU A 145 2.51 -11.16 -23.31
C GLU A 145 1.56 -9.96 -23.47
N MET A 146 0.29 -10.10 -23.09
CA MET A 146 -0.62 -8.96 -22.92
C MET A 146 -0.13 -8.03 -21.80
N ARG A 147 0.40 -8.54 -20.68
CA ARG A 147 1.06 -7.71 -19.65
C ARG A 147 2.31 -7.01 -20.18
N LYS A 148 3.13 -7.66 -21.01
CA LYS A 148 4.31 -7.05 -21.66
C LYS A 148 3.94 -5.97 -22.68
N SER A 149 2.80 -6.07 -23.36
CA SER A 149 2.36 -5.11 -24.39
C SER A 149 1.43 -4.02 -23.87
N SER A 150 0.69 -4.24 -22.77
CA SER A 150 -0.24 -3.26 -22.20
C SER A 150 0.40 -2.33 -21.16
N PHE A 151 1.61 -2.63 -20.68
CA PHE A 151 2.32 -1.80 -19.71
C PHE A 151 3.56 -1.16 -20.33
N GLN A 152 3.51 0.15 -20.51
CA GLN A 152 4.72 0.92 -20.76
C GLN A 152 5.64 0.79 -19.52
N PRO A 153 6.94 0.45 -19.70
CA PRO A 153 7.93 0.62 -18.65
C PRO A 153 7.86 2.04 -18.10
N THR A 154 8.27 2.27 -16.86
CA THR A 154 8.50 3.63 -16.34
C THR A 154 9.69 4.25 -17.09
N GLU A 155 9.48 4.64 -18.34
CA GLU A 155 10.51 5.11 -19.26
C GLU A 155 11.16 6.37 -18.71
N GLY A 156 12.46 6.26 -18.42
CA GLY A 156 13.32 7.41 -18.25
C GLY A 156 13.88 7.81 -19.60
N LYS A 157 13.86 9.10 -19.94
CA LYS A 157 14.75 9.62 -20.99
C LYS A 157 16.01 10.13 -20.29
N PRO A 158 17.07 9.32 -20.17
CA PRO A 158 18.29 9.75 -19.52
C PRO A 158 18.86 10.99 -20.23
N MET A 159 19.59 11.82 -19.49
CA MET A 159 20.36 12.91 -20.07
C MET A 159 21.23 12.38 -21.22
N GLY A 160 21.22 13.06 -22.37
CA GLY A 160 21.96 12.65 -23.56
C GLY A 160 23.45 12.44 -23.26
N GLY A 161 23.98 11.27 -23.62
CA GLY A 161 25.38 10.89 -23.40
C GLY A 161 25.63 9.92 -22.23
N LEU A 162 24.63 9.64 -21.39
CA LEU A 162 24.71 8.62 -20.33
C LEU A 162 24.04 7.31 -20.79
N LYS A 163 24.64 6.17 -20.44
CA LYS A 163 24.11 4.84 -20.74
C LYS A 163 23.19 4.35 -19.62
N PRO A 164 22.06 3.69 -19.95
CA PRO A 164 21.26 2.96 -18.97
C PRO A 164 22.09 1.92 -18.20
N TRP A 165 21.71 1.61 -16.97
CA TRP A 165 22.47 0.66 -16.15
C TRP A 165 22.61 -0.70 -16.82
N ARG A 166 21.57 -1.11 -17.55
CA ARG A 166 21.50 -2.39 -18.26
C ARG A 166 22.60 -2.56 -19.30
N GLU A 167 23.05 -1.47 -19.90
CA GLU A 167 24.14 -1.45 -20.89
C GLU A 167 25.53 -1.41 -20.24
N VAL A 168 25.61 -1.05 -18.96
CA VAL A 168 26.87 -0.88 -18.23
C VAL A 168 27.23 -2.10 -17.40
N ILE A 169 26.26 -2.74 -16.75
CA ILE A 169 26.50 -3.88 -15.86
C ILE A 169 25.53 -5.03 -16.12
N THR A 170 26.05 -6.26 -16.09
CA THR A 170 25.30 -7.47 -16.39
C THR A 170 24.99 -8.23 -15.10
N PRO A 171 23.71 -8.60 -14.83
CA PRO A 171 23.38 -9.50 -13.73
C PRO A 171 23.99 -10.88 -13.93
N HIS A 172 24.20 -11.64 -12.86
CA HIS A 172 24.63 -13.03 -13.00
C HIS A 172 23.59 -13.88 -13.76
N PRO A 173 23.99 -14.95 -14.47
CA PRO A 173 23.08 -15.73 -15.32
C PRO A 173 21.88 -16.34 -14.59
N ASP A 174 22.06 -16.74 -13.33
CA ASP A 174 21.03 -17.24 -12.40
C ASP A 174 19.96 -16.17 -12.10
N VAL A 175 20.39 -14.92 -11.83
CA VAL A 175 19.50 -13.77 -11.63
C VAL A 175 18.83 -13.36 -12.95
N ALA A 176 19.59 -13.25 -14.03
CA ALA A 176 19.08 -12.84 -15.33
C ALA A 176 17.99 -13.78 -15.87
N SER A 177 18.16 -15.09 -15.65
CA SER A 177 17.22 -16.13 -16.10
C SER A 177 16.03 -16.38 -15.17
N GLY A 178 15.96 -15.70 -14.02
CA GLY A 178 14.89 -15.89 -13.03
C GLY A 178 14.94 -17.25 -12.32
N ARG A 179 16.04 -18.00 -12.45
CA ARG A 179 16.23 -19.35 -11.88
C ARG A 179 16.90 -19.35 -10.51
N TYR A 180 16.90 -18.22 -9.81
CA TYR A 180 17.48 -18.12 -8.48
C TYR A 180 16.62 -18.91 -7.47
N GLN A 181 17.19 -19.94 -6.84
CA GLN A 181 16.46 -20.73 -5.85
C GLN A 181 16.65 -20.15 -4.44
N GLN A 182 15.60 -20.21 -3.60
CA GLN A 182 15.67 -19.73 -2.21
C GLN A 182 16.82 -20.36 -1.39
N ALA A 183 17.19 -21.60 -1.74
CA ALA A 183 18.27 -22.35 -1.09
C ALA A 183 19.67 -21.81 -1.46
N GLU A 184 19.85 -21.22 -2.63
CA GLU A 184 21.16 -20.73 -3.11
C GLU A 184 21.65 -19.50 -2.33
N PHE A 185 20.76 -18.72 -1.72
CA PHE A 185 21.19 -17.59 -0.86
C PHE A 185 21.50 -18.00 0.59
N ALA A 186 21.34 -19.27 0.94
CA ALA A 186 21.67 -19.80 2.26
C ALA A 186 23.00 -20.55 2.21
N ALA A 187 24.04 -19.98 2.81
CA ALA A 187 25.26 -20.72 3.06
C ALA A 187 24.98 -21.91 4.00
N ASP A 188 25.39 -23.12 3.62
CA ASP A 188 25.33 -24.32 4.46
C ASP A 188 26.75 -24.88 4.61
N LEU A 189 27.36 -24.64 5.77
CA LEU A 189 28.72 -25.10 6.08
C LEU A 189 28.82 -26.63 6.08
N TRP A 190 27.74 -27.34 6.41
CA TRP A 190 27.71 -28.81 6.43
C TRP A 190 27.76 -29.39 5.02
N GLN A 191 27.00 -28.82 4.08
CA GLN A 191 27.05 -29.26 2.68
C GLN A 191 28.45 -29.04 2.08
N VAL A 192 29.06 -27.88 2.33
CA VAL A 192 30.43 -27.60 1.85
C VAL A 192 31.45 -28.55 2.47
N TYR A 193 31.31 -28.89 3.75
CA TYR A 193 32.12 -29.91 4.42
C TYR A 193 32.00 -31.29 3.75
N LEU A 194 30.80 -31.69 3.33
CA LEU A 194 30.55 -32.94 2.61
C LEU A 194 30.96 -32.90 1.13
N GLY A 195 31.35 -31.73 0.60
CA GLY A 195 31.60 -31.55 -0.83
C GLY A 195 30.33 -31.50 -1.68
N GLU A 196 29.18 -31.22 -1.06
CA GLU A 196 27.87 -31.03 -1.67
C GLU A 196 27.54 -29.52 -1.78
N GLY A 197 26.38 -29.19 -2.37
CA GLY A 197 25.90 -27.80 -2.50
C GLY A 197 26.28 -27.13 -3.83
N SER A 198 25.96 -25.84 -3.94
CA SER A 198 26.23 -25.06 -5.16
C SER A 198 27.71 -24.69 -5.30
N ASP A 199 28.16 -24.60 -6.55
CA ASP A 199 29.56 -24.29 -6.90
C ASP A 199 30.05 -22.97 -6.29
N GLU A 200 29.15 -21.99 -6.11
CA GLU A 200 29.48 -20.69 -5.51
C GLU A 200 29.88 -20.75 -4.02
N TYR A 201 29.46 -21.77 -3.26
CA TYR A 201 29.96 -21.98 -1.89
C TYR A 201 30.95 -23.11 -1.79
N LYS A 202 30.92 -24.07 -2.71
CA LYS A 202 31.81 -25.23 -2.68
C LYS A 202 33.22 -24.88 -3.15
N HIS A 203 33.35 -24.07 -4.19
CA HIS A 203 34.65 -23.73 -4.78
C HIS A 203 35.24 -22.45 -4.17
N PRO A 204 36.46 -22.49 -3.58
CA PRO A 204 37.09 -21.33 -2.94
C PRO A 204 37.16 -20.08 -3.83
N THR A 205 37.57 -20.24 -5.09
CA THR A 205 37.71 -19.12 -6.03
C THR A 205 36.38 -18.43 -6.31
N GLU A 206 35.32 -19.19 -6.61
CA GLU A 206 34.00 -18.64 -6.87
C GLU A 206 33.36 -18.04 -5.62
N PHE A 207 33.60 -18.65 -4.44
CA PHE A 207 33.19 -18.09 -3.16
C PHE A 207 33.79 -16.70 -2.93
N PHE A 208 35.12 -16.54 -3.02
CA PHE A 208 35.77 -15.24 -2.81
C PHE A 208 35.45 -14.23 -3.92
N ARG A 209 35.17 -14.70 -5.15
CA ARG A 209 34.72 -13.84 -6.26
C ARG A 209 33.37 -13.16 -5.97
N ARG A 210 32.41 -13.90 -5.39
CA ARG A 210 31.08 -13.40 -5.03
C ARG A 210 31.04 -12.77 -3.62
N THR A 211 32.09 -12.92 -2.83
CA THR A 211 32.20 -12.38 -1.47
C THR A 211 32.80 -10.98 -1.48
N PHE A 212 32.18 -10.06 -0.74
CA PHE A 212 32.81 -8.79 -0.39
C PHE A 212 33.52 -8.95 0.95
N LEU A 213 34.82 -8.67 0.98
CA LEU A 213 35.64 -8.72 2.20
C LEU A 213 35.39 -7.46 3.04
N THR A 214 34.33 -7.51 3.84
CA THR A 214 34.01 -6.47 4.83
C THR A 214 35.13 -6.32 5.85
N GLU A 215 35.22 -5.18 6.51
CA GLU A 215 36.23 -4.93 7.54
C GLU A 215 36.17 -5.99 8.64
N GLY A 216 34.98 -6.36 9.09
CA GLY A 216 34.79 -7.44 10.07
C GLY A 216 35.30 -8.80 9.56
N LEU A 217 35.03 -9.15 8.30
CA LEU A 217 35.53 -10.39 7.70
C LEU A 217 37.04 -10.36 7.50
N ARG A 218 37.60 -9.24 7.04
CA ARG A 218 39.05 -9.04 6.91
C ARG A 218 39.74 -9.24 8.25
N GLN A 219 39.26 -8.61 9.32
CA GLN A 219 39.80 -8.78 10.67
C GLN A 219 39.73 -10.25 11.14
N LEU A 220 38.62 -10.94 10.88
CA LEU A 220 38.49 -12.37 11.22
C LEU A 220 39.52 -13.23 10.49
N LEU A 221 39.68 -13.03 9.19
CA LEU A 221 40.64 -13.77 8.37
C LEU A 221 42.09 -13.49 8.82
N VAL A 222 42.44 -12.23 9.08
CA VAL A 222 43.76 -11.83 9.59
C VAL A 222 44.05 -12.49 10.93
N LYS A 223 43.12 -12.43 11.90
CA LYS A 223 43.28 -13.08 13.20
C LYS A 223 43.46 -14.58 13.08
N GLY A 224 42.72 -15.23 12.17
CA GLY A 224 42.88 -16.66 11.90
C GLY A 224 44.24 -16.99 11.29
N LEU A 225 44.72 -16.19 10.34
CA LEU A 225 46.05 -16.35 9.75
C LEU A 225 47.15 -16.18 10.80
N GLU A 226 47.08 -15.12 11.63
CA GLU A 226 48.04 -14.88 12.73
C GLU A 226 48.04 -16.03 13.75
N ARG A 227 46.86 -16.50 14.15
CA ARG A 227 46.70 -17.59 15.12
C ARG A 227 47.29 -18.89 14.62
N LEU A 228 46.97 -19.27 13.38
CA LEU A 228 47.41 -20.54 12.81
C LEU A 228 48.87 -20.50 12.32
N ALA A 229 49.44 -19.32 12.09
CA ALA A 229 50.86 -19.13 11.77
C ALA A 229 51.78 -18.98 13.01
N ASN A 230 51.23 -19.04 14.24
CA ASN A 230 51.95 -18.81 15.51
C ASN A 230 52.48 -17.37 15.68
N ASN A 231 51.82 -16.38 15.06
CA ASN A 231 52.23 -14.97 15.10
C ASN A 231 51.37 -14.11 16.04
N GLY A 232 50.54 -14.72 16.90
CA GLY A 232 49.59 -14.01 17.76
C GLY A 232 48.15 -14.47 17.49
N GLY A 233 47.18 -13.57 17.52
CA GLY A 233 45.78 -13.86 17.18
C GLY A 233 44.93 -14.48 18.29
N ASP A 234 43.62 -14.30 18.18
CA ASP A 234 42.65 -14.74 19.19
C ASP A 234 42.38 -16.26 19.06
N PRO A 235 42.50 -17.03 20.15
CA PRO A 235 42.30 -18.48 20.12
C PRO A 235 40.83 -18.88 20.00
N VAL A 236 39.92 -18.05 20.50
CA VAL A 236 38.48 -18.27 20.51
C VAL A 236 37.79 -17.03 19.98
N VAL A 237 37.00 -17.20 18.92
CA VAL A 237 36.22 -16.13 18.31
C VAL A 237 34.74 -16.49 18.33
N GLU A 238 33.95 -15.60 18.92
CA GLU A 238 32.50 -15.71 18.91
C GLU A 238 31.94 -14.87 17.75
N LEU A 239 31.23 -15.53 16.85
CA LEU A 239 30.48 -14.87 15.79
C LEU A 239 29.09 -14.52 16.32
N GLN A 240 28.94 -13.28 16.78
CA GLN A 240 27.65 -12.67 17.06
C GLN A 240 27.16 -11.88 15.84
N THR A 241 25.88 -12.01 15.51
CA THR A 241 25.26 -11.20 14.45
C THR A 241 24.07 -10.43 14.97
N ASN A 242 24.19 -9.09 15.03
CA ASN A 242 23.05 -8.18 15.23
C ASN A 242 22.18 -8.04 13.96
N PHE A 243 22.73 -8.44 12.81
CA PHE A 243 22.11 -8.33 11.49
C PHE A 243 22.07 -9.72 10.86
N GLY A 244 20.87 -10.24 10.58
CA GLY A 244 20.69 -11.59 10.05
C GLY A 244 21.50 -11.86 8.78
N GLY A 245 22.23 -12.99 8.79
CA GLY A 245 23.09 -13.47 7.71
C GLY A 245 24.56 -13.05 7.88
N GLY A 246 25.47 -14.03 7.93
CA GLY A 246 26.92 -13.77 7.94
C GLY A 246 27.76 -14.78 8.73
N LYS A 247 27.24 -15.42 9.79
CA LYS A 247 27.99 -16.36 10.66
C LYS A 247 28.57 -17.53 9.85
N THR A 248 27.69 -18.32 9.23
CA THR A 248 28.05 -19.45 8.37
C THR A 248 28.90 -19.01 7.19
N HIS A 249 28.66 -17.83 6.62
CA HIS A 249 29.44 -17.29 5.51
C HIS A 249 30.87 -16.91 5.93
N SER A 250 31.05 -16.29 7.09
CA SER A 250 32.36 -15.99 7.68
C SER A 250 33.13 -17.27 8.02
N MET A 251 32.43 -18.29 8.54
CA MET A 251 33.02 -19.62 8.76
C MET A 251 33.46 -20.28 7.45
N LEU A 252 32.67 -20.16 6.37
CA LEU A 252 33.07 -20.64 5.05
C LEU A 252 34.30 -19.92 4.50
N ALA A 253 34.43 -18.61 4.73
CA ALA A 253 35.62 -17.87 4.32
C ALA A 253 36.89 -18.40 5.01
N LEU A 254 36.82 -18.69 6.33
CA LEU A 254 37.89 -19.36 7.05
C LEU A 254 38.12 -20.80 6.56
N TRP A 255 37.06 -21.55 6.29
CA TRP A 255 37.18 -22.90 5.74
C TRP A 255 37.93 -22.91 4.41
N HIS A 256 37.65 -21.95 3.53
CA HIS A 256 38.21 -21.84 2.19
C HIS A 256 39.63 -21.27 2.15
N ILE A 257 39.95 -20.26 2.97
CA ILE A 257 41.32 -19.72 3.00
C ILE A 257 42.34 -20.78 3.45
N PHE A 258 41.93 -21.71 4.31
CA PHE A 258 42.75 -22.83 4.78
C PHE A 258 42.50 -24.14 4.00
N SER A 259 41.90 -24.06 2.80
CA SER A 259 41.64 -25.23 1.94
C SER A 259 42.87 -25.78 1.21
N GLY A 260 43.96 -25.01 1.20
CA GLY A 260 45.14 -25.29 0.38
C GLY A 260 45.11 -24.63 -1.00
N SER A 261 44.07 -23.85 -1.31
CA SER A 261 44.01 -23.06 -2.54
C SER A 261 45.09 -21.96 -2.55
N PRO A 262 45.77 -21.71 -3.69
CA PRO A 262 46.73 -20.62 -3.80
C PRO A 262 46.07 -19.26 -3.53
N ALA A 263 46.77 -18.37 -2.82
CA ALA A 263 46.24 -17.02 -2.53
C ALA A 263 45.95 -16.20 -3.80
N SER A 264 46.66 -16.48 -4.91
CA SER A 264 46.41 -15.88 -6.23
C SER A 264 45.03 -16.18 -6.79
N ASP A 265 44.44 -17.29 -6.39
CA ASP A 265 43.16 -17.79 -6.90
C ASP A 265 42.00 -17.35 -5.99
N LEU A 266 42.29 -16.57 -4.95
CA LEU A 266 41.34 -16.08 -3.96
C LEU A 266 41.25 -14.54 -4.03
N PRO A 267 40.31 -13.98 -4.82
CA PRO A 267 40.16 -12.54 -4.99
C PRO A 267 40.08 -11.78 -3.66
N GLY A 268 40.92 -10.74 -3.51
CA GLY A 268 40.99 -9.88 -2.32
C GLY A 268 41.82 -10.44 -1.16
N VAL A 269 42.16 -11.72 -1.16
CA VAL A 269 43.01 -12.33 -0.11
C VAL A 269 44.47 -11.92 -0.30
N GLU A 270 44.95 -11.77 -1.53
CA GLU A 270 46.33 -11.36 -1.80
C GLU A 270 46.67 -9.97 -1.24
N GLU A 271 45.75 -9.00 -1.37
CA GLU A 271 45.88 -7.67 -0.76
C GLU A 271 45.93 -7.78 0.77
N LEU A 272 45.04 -8.59 1.34
CA LEU A 272 44.98 -8.83 2.79
C LEU A 272 46.28 -9.43 3.34
N LEU A 273 46.92 -10.34 2.61
CA LEU A 273 48.21 -10.92 3.00
C LEU A 273 49.36 -9.90 2.91
N LYS A 274 49.37 -9.07 1.85
CA LYS A 274 50.38 -8.02 1.64
C LYS A 274 50.32 -6.96 2.73
N ASP A 275 49.13 -6.47 3.05
CA ASP A 275 48.92 -5.38 4.01
C ASP A 275 49.37 -5.73 5.44
N ARG A 276 49.34 -7.03 5.79
CA ARG A 276 49.63 -7.51 7.16
C ARG A 276 50.90 -8.35 7.27
N ALA A 277 51.62 -8.57 6.16
CA ALA A 277 52.82 -9.41 6.08
C ALA A 277 52.62 -10.82 6.70
N VAL A 278 51.44 -11.42 6.49
CA VAL A 278 51.10 -12.76 7.00
C VAL A 278 51.05 -13.74 5.83
N THR A 279 51.46 -14.99 6.06
CA THR A 279 51.39 -16.08 5.08
C THR A 279 50.32 -17.09 5.46
N ILE A 280 49.70 -17.74 4.48
CA ILE A 280 48.76 -18.83 4.73
C ILE A 280 49.54 -20.06 5.23
N PRO A 281 49.31 -20.56 6.45
CA PRO A 281 49.95 -21.77 6.95
C PRO A 281 49.55 -23.00 6.13
N HIS A 282 50.51 -23.90 5.92
CA HIS A 282 50.27 -25.15 5.20
C HIS A 282 49.64 -26.22 6.09
N ASN A 283 48.92 -27.17 5.48
CA ASN A 283 48.37 -28.38 6.12
C ASN A 283 47.47 -28.12 7.33
N VAL A 284 46.71 -27.03 7.34
CA VAL A 284 45.74 -26.74 8.40
C VAL A 284 44.65 -27.82 8.42
N ARG A 285 44.51 -28.48 9.57
CA ARG A 285 43.41 -29.43 9.83
C ARG A 285 42.15 -28.65 10.15
N ARG A 286 41.04 -28.94 9.48
CA ARG A 286 39.79 -28.18 9.62
C ARG A 286 38.68 -29.10 10.12
N VAL A 287 37.96 -28.65 11.14
CA VAL A 287 36.85 -29.36 11.77
C VAL A 287 35.58 -28.54 11.61
N VAL A 288 34.48 -29.19 11.26
CA VAL A 288 33.15 -28.58 11.13
C VAL A 288 32.15 -29.37 11.97
N LEU A 289 31.49 -28.66 12.89
CA LEU A 289 30.35 -29.15 13.65
C LEU A 289 29.15 -28.26 13.36
N VAL A 290 28.01 -28.85 12.95
CA VAL A 290 26.77 -28.11 12.73
C VAL A 290 25.67 -28.70 13.60
N GLY A 291 25.22 -27.93 14.60
CA GLY A 291 24.36 -28.44 15.65
C GLY A 291 22.96 -28.89 15.22
N THR A 292 22.50 -28.46 14.04
CA THR A 292 21.25 -28.92 13.42
C THR A 292 21.40 -30.21 12.62
N LYS A 293 22.64 -30.62 12.30
CA LYS A 293 22.93 -31.80 11.45
C LYS A 293 23.44 -32.99 12.26
N ILE A 294 24.13 -32.72 13.38
CA ILE A 294 24.62 -33.78 14.28
C ILE A 294 23.50 -34.15 15.25
N SER A 295 23.10 -35.43 15.24
CA SER A 295 22.08 -35.97 16.14
C SER A 295 22.69 -36.33 17.49
N PRO A 296 22.21 -35.78 18.62
CA PRO A 296 22.70 -36.17 19.95
C PRO A 296 22.20 -37.57 20.37
N GLY A 297 21.15 -38.08 19.73
CA GLY A 297 20.48 -39.33 20.11
C GLY A 297 21.01 -40.59 19.43
N GLN A 298 21.82 -40.45 18.38
CA GLN A 298 22.26 -41.59 17.56
C GLN A 298 23.76 -41.53 17.29
N PRO A 299 24.51 -42.58 17.67
CA PRO A 299 25.91 -42.71 17.27
C PRO A 299 26.04 -42.81 15.75
N VAL A 300 27.11 -42.25 15.20
CA VAL A 300 27.39 -42.26 13.76
C VAL A 300 28.62 -43.13 13.48
N THR A 301 28.45 -44.13 12.61
CA THR A 301 29.57 -44.92 12.10
C THR A 301 30.24 -44.18 10.95
N LYS A 302 31.53 -43.91 11.09
CA LYS A 302 32.35 -43.22 10.10
C LYS A 302 32.86 -44.17 9.00
N PRO A 303 33.33 -43.67 7.84
CA PRO A 303 33.81 -44.50 6.75
C PRO A 303 34.94 -45.48 7.12
N ASP A 304 35.72 -45.17 8.16
CA ASP A 304 36.79 -46.03 8.68
C ASP A 304 36.31 -47.05 9.75
N GLY A 305 35.01 -47.15 9.97
CA GLY A 305 34.37 -48.03 10.95
C GLY A 305 34.37 -47.48 12.39
N THR A 306 34.87 -46.27 12.63
CA THR A 306 34.84 -45.64 13.95
C THR A 306 33.41 -45.26 14.34
N LEU A 307 32.95 -45.69 15.51
CA LEU A 307 31.65 -45.31 16.05
C LEU A 307 31.81 -44.07 16.94
N VAL A 308 31.23 -42.94 16.55
CA VAL A 308 31.32 -41.66 17.26
C VAL A 308 29.97 -41.32 17.90
N ARG A 309 29.96 -40.93 19.17
CA ARG A 309 28.72 -40.59 19.92
C ARG A 309 28.57 -39.11 20.25
N THR A 310 29.68 -38.39 20.38
CA THR A 310 29.74 -37.07 21.02
C THR A 310 30.42 -36.02 20.13
N LEU A 311 30.26 -34.73 20.45
CA LEU A 311 30.93 -33.66 19.71
C LEU A 311 32.47 -33.73 19.86
N TRP A 312 32.99 -34.10 21.02
CA TRP A 312 34.44 -34.24 21.19
C TRP A 312 35.00 -35.46 20.47
N GLY A 313 34.25 -36.56 20.40
CA GLY A 313 34.57 -37.70 19.53
C GLY A 313 34.61 -37.29 18.06
N GLU A 314 33.67 -36.46 17.62
CA GLU A 314 33.63 -35.91 16.26
C GLU A 314 34.84 -35.03 15.95
N ILE A 315 35.21 -34.12 16.85
CA ILE A 315 36.40 -33.27 16.69
C ILE A 315 37.65 -34.13 16.55
N ALA A 316 37.83 -35.12 17.43
CA ALA A 316 39.01 -35.96 17.42
C ALA A 316 39.10 -36.82 16.15
N TRP A 317 37.97 -37.35 15.68
CA TRP A 317 37.92 -38.09 14.43
C TRP A 317 38.19 -37.19 13.21
N GLN A 318 37.63 -35.98 13.14
CA GLN A 318 37.91 -35.07 12.01
C GLN A 318 39.36 -34.57 11.97
N LEU A 319 40.02 -34.42 13.13
CA LEU A 319 41.44 -34.00 13.19
C LEU A 319 42.41 -35.11 12.79
N GLY A 320 42.19 -36.34 13.26
CA GLY A 320 43.17 -37.43 13.20
C GLY A 320 42.62 -38.80 12.79
N GLY A 321 41.38 -38.87 12.31
CA GLY A 321 40.69 -40.13 12.02
C GLY A 321 40.63 -41.05 13.24
N LYS A 322 40.83 -42.35 13.00
CA LYS A 322 40.89 -43.38 14.05
C LYS A 322 41.94 -43.12 15.13
N GLU A 323 43.11 -42.55 14.79
CA GLU A 323 44.17 -42.25 15.76
C GLU A 323 43.80 -41.08 16.67
N GLY A 324 43.18 -40.03 16.10
CA GLY A 324 42.66 -38.91 16.87
C GLY A 324 41.55 -39.36 17.81
N TYR A 325 40.56 -40.11 17.30
CA TYR A 325 39.47 -40.67 18.11
C TYR A 325 39.96 -41.54 19.26
N ALA A 326 41.01 -42.36 19.05
CA ALA A 326 41.58 -43.19 20.11
C ALA A 326 42.04 -42.39 21.34
N MET A 327 42.41 -41.12 21.17
CA MET A 327 42.78 -40.24 22.28
C MET A 327 41.59 -39.86 23.17
N VAL A 328 40.36 -39.88 22.68
CA VAL A 328 39.15 -39.50 23.46
C VAL A 328 38.11 -40.63 23.53
N LYS A 329 38.49 -41.84 23.11
CA LYS A 329 37.56 -42.97 22.96
C LYS A 329 36.79 -43.30 24.25
N GLU A 330 37.48 -43.35 25.39
CA GLU A 330 36.81 -43.63 26.67
C GLU A 330 35.82 -42.53 27.06
N ASP A 331 36.16 -41.27 26.77
CA ASP A 331 35.33 -40.10 27.06
C ASP A 331 34.09 -40.07 26.14
N ASP A 332 34.24 -40.44 24.86
CA ASP A 332 33.13 -40.60 23.92
C ASP A 332 32.19 -41.76 24.32
N GLU A 333 32.76 -42.92 24.70
CA GLU A 333 32.00 -44.11 25.13
C GLU A 333 31.18 -43.87 26.40
N LYS A 334 31.74 -43.09 27.33
CA LYS A 334 31.09 -42.74 28.61
C LYS A 334 30.24 -41.47 28.52
N ALA A 335 30.30 -40.76 27.39
CA ALA A 335 29.67 -39.46 27.21
C ALA A 335 30.06 -38.43 28.30
N THR A 336 31.35 -38.40 28.67
CA THR A 336 31.93 -37.49 29.68
C THR A 336 32.94 -36.53 29.07
N ASN A 337 33.15 -35.37 29.69
CA ASN A 337 34.07 -34.35 29.19
C ASN A 337 35.54 -34.83 29.20
N PRO A 338 36.27 -34.77 28.06
CA PRO A 338 37.68 -35.19 27.95
C PRO A 338 38.70 -34.27 28.66
N GLY A 339 38.32 -33.06 29.07
CA GLY A 339 39.21 -32.14 29.79
C GLY A 339 40.47 -31.77 29.00
N ASP A 340 41.63 -31.77 29.68
CA ASP A 340 42.93 -31.34 29.11
C ASP A 340 43.44 -32.25 27.96
N ARG A 341 42.84 -33.43 27.77
CA ARG A 341 43.15 -34.31 26.62
C ARG A 341 42.89 -33.60 25.27
N LEU A 342 41.95 -32.64 25.25
CA LEU A 342 41.70 -31.81 24.07
C LEU A 342 42.91 -30.96 23.70
N ARG A 343 43.62 -30.38 24.69
CA ARG A 343 44.85 -29.60 24.44
C ARG A 343 45.94 -30.48 23.84
N GLU A 344 46.11 -31.71 24.33
CA GLU A 344 47.08 -32.66 23.78
C GLU A 344 46.73 -33.04 22.33
N LEU A 345 45.45 -33.32 22.07
CA LEU A 345 44.91 -33.59 20.74
C LEU A 345 45.19 -32.43 19.78
N PHE A 346 44.88 -31.20 20.18
CA PHE A 346 45.09 -30.02 19.35
C PHE A 346 46.56 -29.76 19.04
N ASN A 347 47.46 -29.91 20.03
CA ASN A 347 48.89 -29.77 19.79
C ASN A 347 49.44 -30.87 18.87
N ARG A 348 48.92 -32.10 18.94
CA ARG A 348 49.35 -33.21 18.09
C ARG A 348 48.96 -33.02 16.62
N TYR A 349 47.79 -32.43 16.35
CA TYR A 349 47.25 -32.23 14.99
C TYR A 349 47.27 -30.75 14.56
N SER A 350 48.15 -29.95 15.15
CA SER A 350 48.34 -28.54 14.85
C SER A 350 49.01 -28.31 13.48
N PRO A 351 48.72 -27.21 12.75
CA PRO A 351 47.70 -26.19 13.03
C PRO A 351 46.28 -26.69 12.77
N CYS A 352 45.32 -26.30 13.61
CA CYS A 352 43.93 -26.70 13.44
C CYS A 352 42.89 -25.58 13.64
N LEU A 353 41.87 -25.59 12.77
CA LEU A 353 40.71 -24.71 12.80
C LEU A 353 39.47 -25.52 13.17
N ILE A 354 38.74 -25.09 14.19
CA ILE A 354 37.52 -25.74 14.66
C ILE A 354 36.36 -24.76 14.49
N LEU A 355 35.39 -25.12 13.64
CA LEU A 355 34.19 -24.32 13.34
C LEU A 355 32.96 -25.01 13.93
N ILE A 356 32.22 -24.30 14.79
CA ILE A 356 30.99 -24.82 15.42
C ILE A 356 29.83 -23.88 15.08
N ASP A 357 28.99 -24.32 14.14
CA ASP A 357 27.77 -23.62 13.74
C ASP A 357 26.55 -24.16 14.51
N GLU A 358 25.62 -23.28 14.85
CA GLU A 358 24.35 -23.59 15.54
C GLU A 358 24.49 -24.44 16.83
N TRP A 359 25.49 -24.16 17.68
CA TRP A 359 25.74 -24.95 18.90
C TRP A 359 24.54 -24.96 19.86
N VAL A 360 23.83 -23.83 20.01
CA VAL A 360 22.61 -23.76 20.83
C VAL A 360 21.54 -24.74 20.35
N ALA A 361 21.42 -24.94 19.03
CA ALA A 361 20.44 -25.87 18.46
C ALA A 361 20.75 -27.33 18.81
N TYR A 362 22.03 -27.69 18.97
CA TYR A 362 22.43 -28.99 19.50
C TYR A 362 22.17 -29.08 21.00
N ALA A 363 22.64 -28.11 21.78
CA ALA A 363 22.58 -28.13 23.24
C ALA A 363 21.13 -28.19 23.78
N ARG A 364 20.18 -27.49 23.15
CA ARG A 364 18.77 -27.50 23.58
C ARG A 364 18.10 -28.87 23.47
N GLN A 365 18.65 -29.79 22.67
CA GLN A 365 18.10 -31.14 22.53
C GLN A 365 18.42 -32.01 23.75
N LEU A 366 19.46 -31.69 24.52
CA LEU A 366 19.95 -32.45 25.69
C LEU A 366 19.21 -32.11 27.01
N HIS A 367 17.92 -31.80 26.96
CA HIS A 367 17.13 -31.33 28.12
C HIS A 367 17.06 -32.36 29.28
N GLU A 368 16.71 -31.90 30.48
CA GLU A 368 16.66 -32.72 31.70
C GLU A 368 15.84 -34.01 31.54
N GLY A 369 16.38 -35.11 32.07
CA GLY A 369 15.76 -36.44 32.01
C GLY A 369 16.11 -37.27 30.76
N THR A 370 16.83 -36.70 29.79
CA THR A 370 17.29 -37.44 28.61
C THR A 370 18.62 -38.16 28.88
N ASN A 371 18.66 -39.47 28.60
CA ASN A 371 19.88 -40.28 28.65
C ASN A 371 20.32 -40.59 27.21
N LEU A 372 20.92 -39.60 26.55
CA LEU A 372 21.34 -39.69 25.15
C LEU A 372 22.83 -40.09 25.04
N PRO A 373 23.24 -40.77 23.96
CA PRO A 373 24.65 -41.12 23.72
C PRO A 373 25.61 -39.92 23.73
N ALA A 374 25.11 -38.72 23.43
CA ALA A 374 25.88 -37.48 23.45
C ALA A 374 26.17 -36.90 24.85
N GLY A 375 25.62 -37.49 25.92
CA GLY A 375 25.75 -37.00 27.29
C GLY A 375 24.58 -36.12 27.73
N THR A 376 24.76 -35.41 28.85
CA THR A 376 23.71 -34.58 29.47
C THR A 376 23.87 -33.09 29.14
N PHE A 377 22.82 -32.31 29.43
CA PHE A 377 22.86 -30.85 29.36
C PHE A 377 24.10 -30.26 30.06
N GLU A 378 24.36 -30.67 31.31
CA GLU A 378 25.46 -30.14 32.13
C GLU A 378 26.84 -30.55 31.61
N THR A 379 26.99 -31.80 31.13
CA THR A 379 28.25 -32.25 30.52
C THR A 379 28.62 -31.40 29.32
N GLN A 380 27.62 -30.97 28.54
CA GLN A 380 27.85 -30.17 27.34
C GLN A 380 28.44 -28.79 27.63
N PHE A 381 28.04 -28.11 28.72
CA PHE A 381 28.63 -26.83 29.09
C PHE A 381 30.02 -26.98 29.71
N THR A 382 30.22 -28.06 30.47
CA THR A 382 31.55 -28.40 30.98
C THR A 382 32.51 -28.65 29.81
N PHE A 383 32.04 -29.35 28.77
CA PHE A 383 32.78 -29.53 27.52
C PHE A 383 33.03 -28.19 26.81
N ALA A 384 32.05 -27.29 26.73
CA ALA A 384 32.23 -25.98 26.11
C ALA A 384 33.35 -25.15 26.77
N GLN A 385 33.40 -25.17 28.11
CA GLN A 385 34.47 -24.53 28.87
C GLN A 385 35.83 -25.22 28.64
N ALA A 386 35.88 -26.55 28.71
CA ALA A 386 37.12 -27.29 28.47
C ALA A 386 37.64 -27.10 27.04
N LEU A 387 36.75 -27.00 26.05
CA LEU A 387 37.08 -26.76 24.66
C LEU A 387 37.70 -25.38 24.45
N SER A 388 37.10 -24.32 25.01
CA SER A 388 37.60 -22.96 24.88
C SER A 388 38.93 -22.77 25.61
N GLU A 389 39.09 -23.32 26.81
CA GLU A 389 40.34 -23.31 27.57
C GLU A 389 41.45 -24.11 26.87
N SER A 390 41.12 -25.29 26.31
CA SER A 390 42.07 -26.11 25.55
C SER A 390 42.51 -25.44 24.25
N ALA A 391 41.60 -24.79 23.51
CA ALA A 391 41.93 -24.04 22.31
C ALA A 391 42.83 -22.83 22.61
N LYS A 392 42.65 -22.19 23.77
CA LYS A 392 43.54 -21.13 24.27
C LYS A 392 44.94 -21.65 24.60
N ALA A 393 45.02 -22.80 25.27
CA ALA A 393 46.28 -23.38 25.73
C ALA A 393 47.07 -24.12 24.63
N ALA A 394 46.40 -24.62 23.60
CA ALA A 394 47.05 -25.28 22.46
C ALA A 394 47.74 -24.26 21.53
N LYS A 395 48.84 -24.67 20.88
CA LYS A 395 49.56 -23.86 19.90
C LYS A 395 48.89 -23.99 18.52
N ASN A 396 48.80 -22.87 17.81
CA ASN A 396 48.20 -22.76 16.47
C ASN A 396 46.80 -23.42 16.36
N THR A 397 45.94 -23.21 17.34
CA THR A 397 44.55 -23.70 17.34
C THR A 397 43.59 -22.52 17.37
N MET A 398 42.61 -22.50 16.46
CA MET A 398 41.55 -21.48 16.44
C MET A 398 40.18 -22.15 16.57
N LEU A 399 39.39 -21.71 17.54
CA LEU A 399 38.01 -22.09 17.72
C LEU A 399 37.09 -20.93 17.31
N VAL A 400 36.14 -21.20 16.41
CA VAL A 400 35.14 -20.22 15.98
C VAL A 400 33.75 -20.79 16.21
N VAL A 401 32.94 -20.06 16.97
CA VAL A 401 31.61 -20.50 17.39
C VAL A 401 30.57 -19.50 16.94
N SER A 402 29.46 -19.97 16.37
CA SER A 402 28.29 -19.14 16.11
C SER A 402 27.35 -19.17 17.32
N ILE A 403 26.96 -18.01 17.84
CA ILE A 403 25.97 -17.90 18.91
C ILE A 403 24.80 -17.01 18.46
N PRO A 404 23.53 -17.43 18.64
CA PRO A 404 22.36 -16.59 18.36
C PRO A 404 22.36 -15.30 19.17
N ALA A 405 21.98 -14.19 18.53
CA ALA A 405 21.86 -12.89 19.19
C ALA A 405 20.42 -12.52 19.56
N SER A 406 19.41 -13.18 18.97
CA SER A 406 17.99 -12.83 19.11
C SER A 406 17.14 -13.96 19.68
N ASP A 407 16.12 -13.59 20.45
CA ASP A 407 15.16 -14.53 21.09
C ASP A 407 14.38 -15.38 20.08
N ASN A 408 14.17 -14.91 18.85
CA ASN A 408 13.42 -15.64 17.82
C ASN A 408 14.18 -16.86 17.27
N GLU A 409 15.52 -16.85 17.32
CA GLU A 409 16.36 -18.00 16.95
C GLU A 409 16.41 -19.04 18.08
N ILE A 410 15.98 -18.66 19.28
CA ILE A 410 16.09 -19.46 20.50
C ILE A 410 14.80 -20.26 20.72
N GLY A 411 14.80 -21.51 20.29
CA GLY A 411 13.63 -22.39 20.44
C GLY A 411 13.33 -22.77 21.89
N GLY A 412 12.36 -22.08 22.49
CA GLY A 412 11.77 -22.40 23.80
C GLY A 412 12.66 -22.08 25.01
N GLU A 413 12.17 -22.43 26.20
CA GLU A 413 12.84 -22.13 27.48
C GLU A 413 14.24 -22.78 27.58
N TRP A 414 14.38 -24.00 27.07
CA TRP A 414 15.67 -24.71 27.02
C TRP A 414 16.68 -24.08 26.07
N GLY A 415 16.23 -23.47 24.98
CA GLY A 415 17.10 -22.68 24.12
C GLY A 415 17.69 -21.48 24.87
N LYS A 416 16.87 -20.79 25.68
CA LYS A 416 17.32 -19.60 26.44
C LYS A 416 18.35 -19.99 27.49
N LYS A 417 18.08 -21.05 28.25
CA LYS A 417 19.03 -21.63 29.21
C LYS A 417 20.34 -22.06 28.53
N ALA A 418 20.25 -22.69 27.35
CA ALA A 418 21.42 -23.12 26.60
C ALA A 418 22.27 -21.94 26.10
N LEU A 419 21.63 -20.88 25.60
CA LEU A 419 22.33 -19.67 25.18
C LEU A 419 23.09 -19.02 26.35
N GLU A 420 22.39 -18.80 27.47
CA GLU A 420 22.96 -18.13 28.65
C GLU A 420 24.17 -18.90 29.19
N ARG A 421 24.03 -20.22 29.33
CA ARG A 421 25.10 -21.10 29.81
C ARG A 421 26.29 -21.17 28.83
N LEU A 422 26.05 -21.25 27.51
CA LEU A 422 27.13 -21.24 26.51
C LEU A 422 27.89 -19.91 26.51
N LYS A 423 27.18 -18.77 26.59
CA LYS A 423 27.82 -17.45 26.73
C LYS A 423 28.69 -17.37 27.98
N ASN A 424 28.22 -17.88 29.11
CA ASN A 424 29.02 -17.89 30.34
C ASN A 424 30.26 -18.80 30.25
N ALA A 425 30.18 -19.91 29.51
CA ALA A 425 31.29 -20.85 29.33
C ALA A 425 32.38 -20.34 28.37
N ILE A 426 32.00 -19.61 27.32
CA ILE A 426 32.92 -19.13 26.27
C ILE A 426 33.39 -17.68 26.55
N GLY A 427 32.54 -16.87 27.19
CA GLY A 427 32.73 -15.43 27.44
C GLY A 427 33.93 -14.99 28.26
N ARG A 428 34.64 -15.92 28.90
CA ARG A 428 35.88 -15.64 29.64
C ARG A 428 37.11 -15.55 28.73
N VAL A 429 37.03 -16.06 27.50
CA VAL A 429 38.20 -16.28 26.63
C VAL A 429 38.01 -15.67 25.23
N GLU A 430 36.78 -15.30 24.86
CA GLU A 430 36.44 -14.89 23.50
C GLU A 430 36.85 -13.45 23.15
N SER A 431 37.07 -13.23 21.85
CA SER A 431 37.04 -11.89 21.25
C SER A 431 35.74 -11.72 20.45
N PRO A 432 35.02 -10.60 20.61
CA PRO A 432 33.80 -10.36 19.84
C PRO A 432 34.15 -10.01 18.38
N TRP A 433 33.48 -10.66 17.44
CA TRP A 433 33.52 -10.30 16.02
C TRP A 433 32.51 -9.19 15.69
N ARG A 434 32.88 -8.22 14.86
CA ARG A 434 31.98 -7.15 14.42
C ARG A 434 31.31 -7.51 13.09
N PRO A 435 29.97 -7.41 13.00
CA PRO A 435 29.25 -7.58 11.74
C PRO A 435 29.53 -6.45 10.74
N ALA A 436 29.18 -6.71 9.48
CA ALA A 436 29.28 -5.72 8.40
C ALA A 436 28.43 -4.48 8.71
N SER A 437 28.94 -3.31 8.32
CA SER A 437 28.20 -2.05 8.36
C SER A 437 27.12 -1.97 7.28
N GLN A 438 26.18 -1.03 7.40
CA GLN A 438 25.14 -0.82 6.39
C GLN A 438 25.73 -0.44 5.02
N ASP A 439 26.77 0.40 4.99
CA ASP A 439 27.43 0.81 3.75
C ASP A 439 28.11 -0.36 3.03
N GLU A 440 28.63 -1.33 3.78
CA GLU A 440 29.19 -2.57 3.22
C GLU A 440 28.10 -3.53 2.72
N GLY A 441 26.87 -3.40 3.23
CA GLY A 441 25.70 -4.14 2.75
C GLY A 441 25.44 -3.92 1.26
N PHE A 442 25.65 -2.70 0.75
CA PHE A 442 25.45 -2.37 -0.66
C PHE A 442 26.38 -3.17 -1.58
N GLU A 443 27.67 -3.27 -1.22
CA GLU A 443 28.67 -4.04 -1.97
C GLU A 443 28.40 -5.54 -1.92
N ILE A 444 27.93 -6.06 -0.78
CA ILE A 444 27.54 -7.48 -0.65
C ILE A 444 26.43 -7.82 -1.63
N VAL A 445 25.35 -7.01 -1.66
CA VAL A 445 24.21 -7.24 -2.55
C VAL A 445 24.64 -7.08 -4.01
N ARG A 446 25.41 -6.04 -4.32
CA ARG A 446 25.91 -5.78 -5.67
C ARG A 446 26.76 -6.94 -6.21
N ARG A 447 27.72 -7.47 -5.44
CA ARG A 447 28.58 -8.59 -5.90
C ARG A 447 27.83 -9.90 -6.09
N ARG A 448 26.79 -10.13 -5.28
CA ARG A 448 25.96 -11.34 -5.38
C ARG A 448 24.98 -11.30 -6.55
N LEU A 449 24.54 -10.12 -6.98
CA LEU A 449 23.53 -10.01 -8.02
C LEU A 449 24.11 -9.67 -9.40
N PHE A 450 25.29 -9.05 -9.45
CA PHE A 450 25.92 -8.58 -10.68
C PHE A 450 27.33 -9.11 -10.89
N GLN A 451 27.71 -9.22 -12.16
CA GLN A 451 29.06 -9.53 -12.58
C GLN A 451 30.03 -8.37 -12.25
N PRO A 452 31.34 -8.66 -12.08
CA PRO A 452 32.36 -7.63 -11.94
C PRO A 452 32.37 -6.64 -13.12
N LEU A 453 32.65 -5.37 -12.85
CA LEU A 453 32.75 -4.33 -13.87
C LEU A 453 34.14 -4.38 -14.52
N THR A 454 34.20 -4.22 -15.83
CA THR A 454 35.45 -3.93 -16.55
C THR A 454 35.87 -2.47 -16.31
N HIS A 455 37.11 -2.14 -16.66
CA HIS A 455 37.62 -0.78 -16.52
C HIS A 455 36.82 0.24 -17.34
N GLU A 456 36.38 -0.14 -18.55
CA GLU A 456 35.53 0.70 -19.41
C GLU A 456 34.14 0.93 -18.80
N GLN A 457 33.52 -0.13 -18.25
CA GLN A 457 32.22 -0.02 -17.60
C GLN A 457 32.29 0.85 -16.32
N ALA A 458 33.41 0.81 -15.60
CA ALA A 458 33.63 1.67 -14.43
C ALA A 458 33.64 3.17 -14.78
N VAL A 459 34.15 3.55 -15.96
CA VAL A 459 34.10 4.95 -16.43
C VAL A 459 32.66 5.40 -16.64
N HIS A 460 31.81 4.56 -17.24
CA HIS A 460 30.39 4.87 -17.42
C HIS A 460 29.65 4.98 -16.08
N ARG A 461 29.92 4.08 -15.14
CA ARG A 461 29.40 4.19 -13.76
C ARG A 461 29.77 5.54 -13.14
N ASP A 462 31.04 5.93 -13.23
CA ASP A 462 31.53 7.16 -12.61
C ASP A 462 30.91 8.41 -13.23
N ALA A 463 30.66 8.41 -14.54
CA ALA A 463 29.93 9.47 -15.23
C ALA A 463 28.47 9.57 -14.73
N VAL A 464 27.77 8.43 -14.55
CA VAL A 464 26.41 8.41 -13.98
C VAL A 464 26.41 8.94 -12.55
N ALA A 465 27.32 8.44 -11.69
CA ALA A 465 27.41 8.90 -10.30
C ALA A 465 27.64 10.42 -10.24
N ARG A 466 28.54 10.95 -11.06
CA ARG A 466 28.82 12.38 -11.15
C ARG A 466 27.59 13.19 -11.57
N ALA A 467 26.87 12.72 -12.60
CA ALA A 467 25.68 13.40 -13.10
C ALA A 467 24.57 13.50 -12.04
N PHE A 468 24.40 12.48 -11.19
CA PHE A 468 23.46 12.53 -10.07
C PHE A 468 23.87 13.57 -9.02
N ILE A 469 25.15 13.63 -8.64
CA ILE A 469 25.64 14.61 -7.67
C ILE A 469 25.51 16.05 -8.18
N ASP A 470 25.86 16.28 -9.44
CA ASP A 470 25.70 17.61 -10.05
C ASP A 470 24.21 17.99 -10.17
N PHE A 471 23.33 17.03 -10.47
CA PHE A 471 21.88 17.24 -10.50
C PHE A 471 21.30 17.60 -9.12
N TYR A 472 21.71 16.89 -8.06
CA TYR A 472 21.31 17.22 -6.68
C TYR A 472 21.88 18.57 -6.24
N GLY A 473 23.12 18.88 -6.62
CA GLY A 473 23.77 20.15 -6.32
C GLY A 473 23.13 21.37 -6.99
N THR A 474 22.53 21.20 -8.17
CA THR A 474 21.80 22.27 -8.90
C THR A 474 20.39 22.52 -8.35
N HIS A 475 19.78 21.55 -7.66
CA HIS A 475 18.41 21.61 -7.15
C HIS A 475 18.37 21.54 -5.60
N THR A 476 19.14 22.40 -4.93
CA THR A 476 19.40 22.30 -3.48
C THR A 476 18.17 22.36 -2.57
N THR A 477 17.07 22.98 -3.02
CA THR A 477 15.83 23.07 -2.23
C THR A 477 14.99 21.79 -2.30
N GLU A 478 15.16 21.01 -3.36
CA GLU A 478 14.31 19.87 -3.71
C GLU A 478 14.79 18.53 -3.14
N PHE A 479 16.09 18.42 -2.81
CA PHE A 479 16.72 17.19 -2.35
C PHE A 479 17.35 17.32 -0.95
N PRO A 480 17.62 16.19 -0.25
CA PRO A 480 18.33 16.19 1.03
C PRO A 480 19.75 16.78 0.94
N ILE A 481 20.25 17.32 2.05
CA ILE A 481 21.48 18.11 2.07
C ILE A 481 22.74 17.24 1.87
N GLU A 482 22.69 16.00 2.33
CA GLU A 482 23.77 15.02 2.24
C GLU A 482 24.01 14.51 0.82
N CYS A 483 23.01 14.61 -0.07
CA CYS A 483 23.08 14.08 -1.43
C CYS A 483 24.08 14.81 -2.33
N ARG A 484 24.54 16.00 -1.92
CA ARG A 484 25.51 16.81 -2.67
C ARG A 484 26.95 16.62 -2.19
N GLU A 485 27.17 15.79 -1.18
CA GLU A 485 28.50 15.56 -0.61
C GLU A 485 29.25 14.46 -1.37
N GLY A 486 30.59 14.55 -1.39
CA GLY A 486 31.43 13.54 -2.06
C GLY A 486 31.25 12.13 -1.49
N GLU A 487 30.86 12.01 -0.23
CA GLU A 487 30.50 10.74 0.39
C GLU A 487 29.29 10.08 -0.29
N TYR A 488 28.29 10.85 -0.70
CA TYR A 488 27.14 10.31 -1.43
C TYR A 488 27.54 9.83 -2.82
N GLU A 489 28.48 10.51 -3.49
CA GLU A 489 29.06 10.06 -4.77
C GLU A 489 29.70 8.67 -4.60
N ARG A 490 30.47 8.50 -3.52
CA ARG A 490 31.11 7.23 -3.17
C ARG A 490 30.08 6.13 -2.95
N ARG A 491 28.98 6.43 -2.23
CA ARG A 491 27.87 5.48 -2.01
C ARG A 491 27.22 5.05 -3.33
N ILE A 492 26.97 5.97 -4.26
CA ILE A 492 26.42 5.62 -5.59
C ILE A 492 27.37 4.68 -6.34
N LYS A 493 28.69 4.95 -6.33
CA LYS A 493 29.68 4.11 -7.02
C LYS A 493 29.77 2.70 -6.44
N MET A 494 29.67 2.56 -5.12
CA MET A 494 29.67 1.26 -4.43
C MET A 494 28.38 0.46 -4.68
N ALA A 495 27.23 1.15 -4.70
CA ALA A 495 25.92 0.50 -4.86
C ALA A 495 25.53 0.23 -6.33
N TYR A 496 26.25 0.80 -7.30
CA TYR A 496 25.89 0.74 -8.72
C TYR A 496 25.60 -0.69 -9.21
N PRO A 497 24.45 -0.93 -9.85
CA PRO A 497 23.52 0.04 -10.45
C PRO A 497 22.34 0.47 -9.56
N ILE A 498 22.39 0.18 -8.26
CA ILE A 498 21.28 0.43 -7.34
C ILE A 498 21.47 1.80 -6.68
N HIS A 499 20.41 2.61 -6.66
CA HIS A 499 20.45 3.92 -6.02
C HIS A 499 20.47 3.79 -4.48
N PRO A 500 21.31 4.55 -3.74
CA PRO A 500 21.43 4.42 -2.29
C PRO A 500 20.10 4.55 -1.52
N GLU A 501 19.21 5.45 -1.97
CA GLU A 501 17.87 5.62 -1.36
C GLU A 501 17.04 4.32 -1.37
N LEU A 502 17.15 3.46 -2.39
CA LEU A 502 16.45 2.16 -2.41
C LEU A 502 16.94 1.26 -1.28
N PHE A 503 18.26 1.17 -1.10
CA PHE A 503 18.79 0.39 0.00
C PHE A 503 18.50 0.99 1.36
N ASP A 504 18.54 2.31 1.50
CA ASP A 504 18.23 2.98 2.76
C ASP A 504 16.80 2.63 3.20
N ARG A 505 15.84 2.56 2.27
CA ARG A 505 14.48 2.08 2.57
C ARG A 505 14.46 0.61 2.99
N LEU A 506 15.15 -0.27 2.26
CA LEU A 506 15.15 -1.71 2.55
C LEU A 506 15.85 -2.06 3.88
N TYR A 507 16.95 -1.39 4.21
CA TYR A 507 17.72 -1.67 5.42
C TYR A 507 17.24 -0.89 6.65
N ASN A 508 16.76 0.34 6.52
CA ASN A 508 16.31 1.11 7.69
C ASN A 508 14.84 0.85 8.01
N ASP A 509 13.99 0.65 7.00
CA ASP A 509 12.56 0.54 7.21
C ASP A 509 12.09 -0.92 7.13
N TRP A 510 12.36 -1.63 6.03
CA TRP A 510 11.88 -3.01 5.86
C TRP A 510 12.55 -4.01 6.81
N SER A 511 13.80 -3.77 7.20
CA SER A 511 14.54 -4.64 8.12
C SER A 511 14.02 -4.62 9.57
N THR A 512 13.13 -3.66 9.89
CA THR A 512 12.44 -3.57 11.18
C THR A 512 11.28 -4.57 11.30
N LEU A 513 10.80 -5.13 10.20
CA LEU A 513 9.74 -6.14 10.20
C LEU A 513 10.29 -7.48 10.72
N ASP A 514 9.67 -8.04 11.77
CA ASP A 514 10.14 -9.26 12.45
C ASP A 514 10.29 -10.47 11.51
N LYS A 515 9.41 -10.58 10.51
CA LYS A 515 9.43 -11.67 9.51
C LYS A 515 10.42 -11.43 8.37
N PHE A 516 10.92 -10.21 8.22
CA PHE A 516 11.81 -9.83 7.12
C PHE A 516 13.25 -10.23 7.47
N GLN A 517 13.74 -11.26 6.79
CA GLN A 517 15.09 -11.78 6.99
C GLN A 517 16.13 -10.84 6.38
N ARG A 518 16.41 -9.72 7.05
CA ARG A 518 17.20 -8.55 6.62
C ARG A 518 18.03 -8.74 5.34
N THR A 519 19.13 -9.49 5.37
CA THR A 519 20.01 -9.66 4.18
C THR A 519 19.44 -10.60 3.11
N ARG A 520 18.82 -11.73 3.52
CA ARG A 520 18.27 -12.73 2.59
C ARG A 520 16.99 -12.23 1.90
N GLY A 521 16.14 -11.51 2.63
CA GLY A 521 14.94 -10.86 2.11
C GLY A 521 15.27 -9.82 1.06
N VAL A 522 16.27 -8.96 1.33
CA VAL A 522 16.76 -7.98 0.35
C VAL A 522 17.31 -8.65 -0.91
N LEU A 523 18.19 -9.65 -0.79
CA LEU A 523 18.74 -10.35 -1.94
C LEU A 523 17.66 -10.98 -2.82
N ARG A 524 16.65 -11.59 -2.20
CA ARG A 524 15.53 -12.21 -2.93
C ARG A 524 14.67 -11.19 -3.65
N LEU A 525 14.27 -10.13 -2.96
CA LEU A 525 13.48 -9.05 -3.55
C LEU A 525 14.25 -8.42 -4.71
N MET A 526 15.53 -8.09 -4.50
CA MET A 526 16.35 -7.46 -5.53
C MET A 526 16.62 -8.39 -6.71
N ALA A 527 16.79 -9.69 -6.51
CA ALA A 527 16.89 -10.65 -7.61
C ALA A 527 15.61 -10.65 -8.47
N ALA A 528 14.43 -10.66 -7.84
CA ALA A 528 13.14 -10.57 -8.54
C ALA A 528 12.99 -9.25 -9.32
N VAL A 529 13.35 -8.13 -8.69
CA VAL A 529 13.31 -6.79 -9.28
C VAL A 529 14.25 -6.71 -10.49
N ILE A 530 15.51 -7.12 -10.33
CA ILE A 530 16.52 -7.07 -11.40
C ILE A 530 16.12 -7.97 -12.56
N HIS A 531 15.63 -9.19 -12.29
CA HIS A 531 15.14 -10.09 -13.34
C HIS A 531 13.99 -9.45 -14.13
N SER A 532 12.98 -8.91 -13.44
CA SER A 532 11.83 -8.27 -14.10
C SER A 532 12.26 -7.04 -14.92
N LEU A 533 13.15 -6.19 -14.38
CA LEU A 533 13.69 -5.03 -15.10
C LEU A 533 14.56 -5.43 -16.30
N TRP A 534 15.37 -6.49 -16.16
CA TRP A 534 16.21 -7.01 -17.22
C TRP A 534 15.39 -7.57 -18.39
N GLU A 535 14.32 -8.32 -18.09
CA GLU A 535 13.38 -8.80 -19.10
C GLU A 535 12.64 -7.66 -19.81
N ARG A 536 12.25 -6.61 -19.06
CA ARG A 536 11.54 -5.44 -19.57
C ARG A 536 12.43 -4.44 -20.32
N GLN A 537 13.73 -4.74 -20.49
CA GLN A 537 14.70 -3.85 -21.14
C GLN A 537 14.76 -2.46 -20.48
N ASP A 538 14.81 -2.40 -19.14
CA ASP A 538 14.81 -1.14 -18.42
C ASP A 538 15.92 -0.18 -18.89
N ALA A 539 15.53 1.08 -19.13
CA ALA A 539 16.38 2.12 -19.71
C ALA A 539 16.77 3.23 -18.71
N ASN A 540 16.54 3.02 -17.41
CA ASN A 540 16.90 4.01 -16.39
C ASN A 540 18.41 3.99 -16.09
N LEU A 541 18.93 5.07 -15.51
CA LEU A 541 20.35 5.18 -15.17
C LEU A 541 20.74 4.35 -13.94
N LEU A 542 19.81 4.21 -13.00
CA LEU A 542 19.94 3.44 -11.76
C LEU A 542 18.61 2.76 -11.43
N ILE A 543 18.69 1.68 -10.65
CA ILE A 543 17.53 1.04 -10.04
C ILE A 543 17.18 1.85 -8.78
N MET A 544 16.07 2.59 -8.84
CA MET A 544 15.58 3.50 -7.80
C MET A 544 14.33 2.93 -7.13
N PRO A 545 13.88 3.47 -5.97
CA PRO A 545 12.57 3.12 -5.39
C PRO A 545 11.43 3.18 -6.42
N ALA A 546 11.41 4.20 -7.27
CA ALA A 546 10.41 4.40 -8.31
C ALA A 546 10.44 3.36 -9.44
N THR A 547 11.58 2.70 -9.68
CA THR A 547 11.72 1.74 -10.79
C THR A 547 11.36 0.33 -10.37
N VAL A 548 11.19 0.05 -9.07
CA VAL A 548 10.75 -1.27 -8.59
C VAL A 548 9.42 -1.64 -9.26
N PRO A 549 9.34 -2.74 -10.03
CA PRO A 549 8.14 -3.10 -10.78
C PRO A 549 7.13 -3.81 -9.85
N ILE A 550 6.42 -3.05 -9.02
CA ILE A 550 5.46 -3.57 -8.04
C ILE A 550 4.27 -4.27 -8.72
N ASP A 551 3.98 -3.91 -9.98
CA ASP A 551 3.01 -4.59 -10.84
C ASP A 551 3.38 -6.05 -11.19
N ASP A 552 4.65 -6.42 -11.08
CA ASP A 552 5.12 -7.78 -11.31
C ASP A 552 4.72 -8.70 -10.15
N SER A 553 4.05 -9.82 -10.44
CA SER A 553 3.55 -10.71 -9.38
C SER A 553 4.64 -11.30 -8.49
N ASN A 554 5.83 -11.55 -9.03
CA ASN A 554 6.94 -12.09 -8.23
C ASN A 554 7.48 -11.02 -7.26
N VAL A 555 7.61 -9.79 -7.73
CA VAL A 555 8.04 -8.65 -6.90
C VAL A 555 6.97 -8.31 -5.86
N GLN A 556 5.70 -8.25 -6.26
CA GLN A 556 4.57 -8.01 -5.36
C GLN A 556 4.50 -9.08 -4.27
N PHE A 557 4.71 -10.35 -4.61
CA PHE A 557 4.73 -11.44 -3.65
C PHE A 557 5.88 -11.28 -2.62
N GLU A 558 7.09 -10.95 -3.07
CA GLU A 558 8.22 -10.73 -2.16
C GLU A 558 8.04 -9.49 -1.26
N LEU A 559 7.33 -8.45 -1.72
CA LEU A 559 7.01 -7.28 -0.90
C LEU A 559 5.88 -7.58 0.11
N THR A 560 4.81 -8.25 -0.30
CA THR A 560 3.59 -8.40 0.52
C THR A 560 3.66 -9.52 1.55
N ARG A 561 4.40 -10.60 1.30
CA ARG A 561 4.54 -11.75 2.22
C ARG A 561 5.02 -11.41 3.64
N TYR A 562 5.68 -10.27 3.81
CA TYR A 562 6.23 -9.83 5.10
C TYR A 562 5.31 -8.85 5.83
N LEU A 563 4.31 -8.31 5.14
CA LEU A 563 3.36 -7.36 5.67
C LEU A 563 2.15 -8.11 6.24
N GLU A 564 1.65 -7.66 7.39
CA GLU A 564 0.57 -8.37 8.11
C GLU A 564 -0.82 -8.07 7.54
N ASP A 565 -0.99 -6.94 6.84
CA ASP A 565 -2.28 -6.43 6.36
C ASP A 565 -2.49 -6.71 4.85
N GLN A 566 -3.74 -6.67 4.38
CA GLN A 566 -4.06 -6.80 2.95
C GLN A 566 -3.62 -5.56 2.16
N TRP A 567 -2.40 -5.61 1.61
CA TRP A 567 -1.84 -4.56 0.77
C TRP A 567 -2.20 -4.65 -0.70
N VAL A 568 -2.65 -5.82 -1.17
CA VAL A 568 -2.99 -6.04 -2.59
C VAL A 568 -4.02 -5.02 -3.11
N PRO A 569 -5.14 -4.73 -2.40
CA PRO A 569 -6.10 -3.72 -2.86
C PRO A 569 -5.51 -2.31 -2.95
N VAL A 570 -4.63 -1.93 -2.02
CA VAL A 570 -3.92 -0.64 -2.05
C VAL A 570 -3.02 -0.55 -3.27
N ILE A 571 -2.26 -1.62 -3.53
CA ILE A 571 -1.36 -1.69 -4.68
C ILE A 571 -2.14 -1.61 -5.99
N GLU A 572 -3.21 -2.39 -6.11
CA GLU A 572 -4.05 -2.45 -7.32
C GLU A 572 -4.73 -1.11 -7.63
N LYS A 573 -5.18 -0.40 -6.59
CA LYS A 573 -5.95 0.85 -6.76
C LYS A 573 -5.05 2.08 -6.89
N ASP A 574 -4.06 2.25 -6.01
CA ASP A 574 -3.36 3.53 -5.85
C ASP A 574 -1.84 3.47 -6.05
N VAL A 575 -1.22 2.29 -6.18
CA VAL A 575 0.24 2.19 -6.35
C VAL A 575 0.64 1.82 -7.77
N ASP A 576 0.27 0.62 -8.22
CA ASP A 576 0.87 0.04 -9.44
C ASP A 576 0.02 -1.05 -10.12
N GLY A 577 -1.28 -1.09 -9.87
CA GLY A 577 -2.19 -2.00 -10.55
C GLY A 577 -2.47 -1.65 -12.03
N PRO A 578 -3.06 -2.60 -12.79
CA PRO A 578 -3.40 -2.41 -14.22
C PRO A 578 -4.45 -1.34 -14.49
N HIS A 579 -5.26 -1.00 -13.50
CA HIS A 579 -6.25 0.06 -13.56
C HIS A 579 -6.04 1.08 -12.43
N SER A 580 -4.81 1.19 -11.96
CA SER A 580 -4.48 2.07 -10.83
C SER A 580 -4.60 3.54 -11.19
N LEU A 581 -4.90 4.36 -10.19
CA LEU A 581 -4.98 5.81 -10.31
C LEU A 581 -3.69 6.44 -10.86
N PRO A 582 -2.47 6.06 -10.44
CA PRO A 582 -1.26 6.65 -11.00
C PRO A 582 -1.15 6.43 -12.52
N LEU A 583 -1.51 5.23 -12.99
CA LEU A 583 -1.48 4.91 -14.41
C LEU A 583 -2.51 5.70 -15.21
N SER A 584 -3.72 5.90 -14.67
CA SER A 584 -4.74 6.72 -15.32
C SER A 584 -4.34 8.19 -15.39
N LEU A 585 -3.78 8.76 -14.32
CA LEU A 585 -3.30 10.14 -14.29
C LEU A 585 -2.15 10.38 -15.27
N ASP A 586 -1.21 9.45 -15.35
CA ASP A 586 -0.10 9.51 -16.31
C ASP A 586 -0.63 9.43 -17.76
N ARG A 587 -1.64 8.59 -18.03
CA ARG A 587 -2.25 8.47 -19.36
C ARG A 587 -3.04 9.72 -19.76
N ASP A 588 -3.78 10.29 -18.81
CA ASP A 588 -4.66 11.44 -19.06
C ASP A 588 -3.85 12.76 -19.20
N ASN A 589 -2.59 12.79 -18.75
CA ASN A 589 -1.71 13.96 -18.84
C ASN A 589 -0.37 13.63 -19.53
N PRO A 590 -0.18 14.03 -20.80
CA PRO A 590 1.03 13.70 -21.58
C PRO A 590 2.36 14.15 -20.93
N ASN A 591 2.36 15.25 -20.17
CA ASN A 591 3.58 15.73 -19.51
C ASN A 591 3.99 14.82 -18.34
N LEU A 592 3.03 14.22 -17.63
CA LEU A 592 3.27 13.26 -16.56
C LEU A 592 3.59 11.89 -17.15
N GLY A 593 2.79 11.45 -18.13
CA GLY A 593 2.93 10.19 -18.84
C GLY A 593 4.30 10.00 -19.49
N ARG A 594 4.90 11.08 -20.02
CA ARG A 594 6.27 11.06 -20.58
C ARG A 594 7.31 10.43 -19.64
N PHE A 595 7.15 10.58 -18.32
CA PHE A 595 8.07 10.04 -17.32
C PHE A 595 7.41 8.96 -16.44
N SER A 596 6.12 8.66 -16.66
CA SER A 596 5.28 7.92 -15.72
C SER A 596 5.38 8.50 -14.30
N ALA A 597 5.27 9.82 -14.19
CA ALA A 597 5.61 10.56 -12.97
C ALA A 597 4.73 10.14 -11.78
N CYS A 598 3.42 9.96 -11.97
CA CYS A 598 2.53 9.52 -10.92
C CYS A 598 2.90 8.09 -10.46
N ARG A 599 3.13 7.17 -11.39
CA ARG A 599 3.49 5.78 -11.08
C ARG A 599 4.79 5.68 -10.27
N ARG A 600 5.80 6.45 -10.65
CA ARG A 600 7.10 6.53 -9.95
C ARG A 600 6.97 7.03 -8.51
N ILE A 601 6.17 8.08 -8.31
CA ILE A 601 5.87 8.64 -6.99
C ILE A 601 5.15 7.63 -6.13
N ALA A 602 4.11 7.00 -6.68
CA ALA A 602 3.30 6.04 -5.94
C ALA A 602 4.15 4.84 -5.47
N ARG A 603 4.99 4.28 -6.34
CA ARG A 603 5.95 3.21 -5.99
C ARG A 603 6.92 3.62 -4.89
N THR A 604 7.49 4.83 -4.99
CA THR A 604 8.43 5.35 -4.00
C THR A 604 7.79 5.54 -2.63
N ILE A 605 6.59 6.12 -2.59
CA ILE A 605 5.84 6.30 -1.33
C ILE A 605 5.48 4.95 -0.74
N TYR A 606 4.98 4.00 -1.54
CA TYR A 606 4.68 2.65 -1.05
C TYR A 606 5.91 2.00 -0.43
N LEU A 607 7.03 1.97 -1.15
CA LEU A 607 8.26 1.33 -0.68
C LEU A 607 8.80 1.99 0.59
N GLY A 608 8.66 3.31 0.71
CA GLY A 608 9.14 4.07 1.86
C GLY A 608 8.18 4.17 3.04
N SER A 609 6.91 3.78 2.88
CA SER A 609 5.90 3.96 3.94
C SER A 609 5.23 2.67 4.41
N ALA A 610 5.12 1.65 3.55
CA ALA A 610 4.48 0.37 3.90
C ALA A 610 5.02 -0.32 5.16
N PRO A 611 6.35 -0.42 5.39
CA PRO A 611 6.87 -1.04 6.62
C PRO A 611 6.66 -0.16 7.88
N THR A 612 6.29 1.11 7.72
CA THR A 612 6.23 2.10 8.81
C THR A 612 4.82 2.34 9.37
N ILE A 613 3.81 1.56 8.99
CA ILE A 613 2.41 1.76 9.46
C ILE A 613 2.31 1.89 10.99
N ARG A 614 3.09 1.09 11.74
CA ARG A 614 3.07 1.10 13.21
C ARG A 614 4.08 2.06 13.83
N ALA A 615 4.92 2.70 13.04
CA ALA A 615 5.90 3.66 13.53
C ALA A 615 5.21 4.95 14.02
N SER A 616 5.81 5.61 15.01
CA SER A 616 5.35 6.93 15.49
C SER A 616 5.50 8.00 14.40
N ASN A 617 6.57 7.94 13.61
CA ASN A 617 6.86 8.85 12.50
C ASN A 617 6.54 8.18 11.16
N ARG A 618 5.25 8.06 10.83
CA ARG A 618 4.78 7.45 9.57
C ARG A 618 5.20 8.26 8.35
N GLY A 619 5.44 7.55 7.24
CA GLY A 619 5.58 8.13 5.92
C GLY A 619 6.96 8.70 5.58
N ILE A 620 7.04 9.14 4.32
CA ILE A 620 8.26 9.62 3.67
C ILE A 620 8.11 11.13 3.36
N ASP A 621 9.19 11.88 3.58
CA ASP A 621 9.24 13.32 3.29
C ASP A 621 9.29 13.59 1.77
N GLU A 622 8.71 14.71 1.34
CA GLU A 622 8.66 15.13 -0.08
C GLU A 622 10.04 15.10 -0.77
N LYS A 623 11.11 15.56 -0.10
CA LYS A 623 12.46 15.55 -0.68
C LYS A 623 12.99 14.14 -0.91
N ARG A 624 12.63 13.21 -0.02
CA ARG A 624 12.96 11.78 -0.14
C ARG A 624 12.12 11.10 -1.23
N VAL A 625 10.85 11.50 -1.38
CA VAL A 625 10.02 11.05 -2.52
C VAL A 625 10.67 11.45 -3.83
N LYS A 626 11.08 12.73 -3.98
CA LYS A 626 11.78 13.21 -5.18
C LYS A 626 13.10 12.47 -5.39
N LEU A 627 13.90 12.27 -4.34
CA LEU A 627 15.16 11.52 -4.39
C LEU A 627 14.98 10.08 -4.89
N GLY A 628 13.84 9.44 -4.57
CA GLY A 628 13.54 8.09 -5.03
C GLY A 628 12.95 8.00 -6.45
N CYS A 629 12.58 9.14 -7.07
CA CYS A 629 11.83 9.19 -8.33
C CYS A 629 12.57 9.80 -9.51
N VAL A 630 13.33 10.87 -9.26
CA VAL A 630 13.85 11.75 -10.31
C VAL A 630 15.30 11.42 -10.62
N GLN A 631 15.63 11.34 -11.90
CA GLN A 631 17.00 11.13 -12.38
C GLN A 631 17.49 12.30 -13.27
N PRO A 632 18.82 12.43 -13.49
CA PRO A 632 19.38 13.45 -14.37
C PRO A 632 18.77 13.44 -15.78
N GLY A 633 18.38 14.64 -16.25
CA GLY A 633 17.70 14.83 -17.54
C GLY A 633 16.18 15.00 -17.44
N GLU A 634 15.60 14.83 -16.25
CA GLU A 634 14.16 14.98 -15.99
C GLU A 634 13.83 16.28 -15.23
N THR A 635 12.57 16.73 -15.34
CA THR A 635 12.10 18.00 -14.78
C THR A 635 11.49 17.79 -13.39
N VAL A 636 12.16 18.24 -12.32
CA VAL A 636 11.71 18.06 -10.92
C VAL A 636 10.28 18.57 -10.67
N PRO A 637 9.86 19.78 -11.14
CA PRO A 637 8.49 20.27 -10.94
C PRO A 637 7.38 19.33 -11.45
N THR A 638 7.64 18.52 -12.47
CA THR A 638 6.67 17.55 -13.01
C THR A 638 6.28 16.51 -11.96
N PHE A 639 7.24 16.09 -11.13
CA PHE A 639 6.99 15.16 -10.03
C PHE A 639 6.26 15.84 -8.87
N GLY A 640 6.50 17.14 -8.63
CA GLY A 640 5.70 17.92 -7.66
C GLY A 640 4.22 18.02 -8.05
N ASP A 641 3.91 18.24 -9.34
CA ASP A 641 2.52 18.25 -9.83
C ASP A 641 1.88 16.86 -9.75
N ALA A 642 2.61 15.81 -10.12
CA ALA A 642 2.14 14.43 -10.02
C ALA A 642 1.82 14.02 -8.57
N LEU A 643 2.66 14.41 -7.60
CA LEU A 643 2.42 14.15 -6.17
C LEU A 643 1.13 14.80 -5.68
N ARG A 644 0.92 16.08 -6.03
CA ARG A 644 -0.29 16.83 -5.65
C ARG A 644 -1.56 16.14 -6.20
N ARG A 645 -1.56 15.79 -7.49
CA ARG A 645 -2.71 15.11 -8.14
C ARG A 645 -3.01 13.75 -7.53
N LEU A 646 -1.97 13.01 -7.11
CA LEU A 646 -2.15 11.75 -6.39
C LEU A 646 -2.77 11.99 -5.01
N THR A 647 -2.26 12.96 -4.25
CA THR A 647 -2.82 13.30 -2.92
C THR A 647 -4.28 13.72 -3.00
N ASP A 648 -4.68 14.40 -4.06
CA ASP A 648 -6.07 14.86 -4.25
C ASP A 648 -7.05 13.73 -4.60
N LYS A 649 -6.60 12.63 -5.22
CA LYS A 649 -7.49 11.61 -5.80
C LYS A 649 -7.32 10.20 -5.22
N ALA A 650 -6.18 9.90 -4.59
CA ALA A 650 -5.89 8.56 -4.09
C ALA A 650 -6.77 8.21 -2.89
N THR A 651 -7.22 6.97 -2.85
CA THR A 651 -8.08 6.45 -1.78
C THR A 651 -7.29 6.16 -0.51
N TYR A 652 -6.07 5.64 -0.63
CA TYR A 652 -5.26 5.07 0.44
C TYR A 652 -4.02 5.91 0.77
N LEU A 653 -3.81 7.02 0.06
CA LEU A 653 -2.69 7.93 0.29
C LEU A 653 -3.08 9.00 1.32
N TYR A 654 -2.22 9.20 2.30
CA TYR A 654 -2.35 10.18 3.36
C TYR A 654 -1.23 11.21 3.28
N VAL A 655 -1.52 12.43 3.74
CA VAL A 655 -0.59 13.56 3.78
C VAL A 655 -0.66 14.26 5.12
N ASP A 656 0.50 14.56 5.71
CA ASP A 656 0.66 15.42 6.89
C ASP A 656 1.87 16.33 6.71
N GLY A 657 1.63 17.63 6.52
CA GLY A 657 2.68 18.58 6.16
C GLY A 657 3.41 18.16 4.87
N THR A 658 4.70 17.82 4.99
CA THR A 658 5.55 17.34 3.88
C THR A 658 5.69 15.81 3.83
N ARG A 659 4.96 15.07 4.67
CA ARG A 659 5.04 13.61 4.77
C ARG A 659 3.87 12.91 4.11
N TYR A 660 4.18 11.81 3.42
CA TYR A 660 3.23 11.03 2.64
C TYR A 660 3.32 9.54 3.00
N TRP A 661 2.19 8.86 3.14
CA TRP A 661 2.18 7.41 3.38
C TRP A 661 0.94 6.73 2.81
N TYR A 662 1.09 5.46 2.44
CA TYR A 662 -0.06 4.59 2.19
C TYR A 662 -0.51 3.90 3.48
N SER A 663 -1.82 3.71 3.62
CA SER A 663 -2.43 2.88 4.65
C SER A 663 -3.38 1.87 4.00
N THR A 664 -3.69 0.77 4.69
CA THR A 664 -4.66 -0.22 4.23
C THR A 664 -6.11 0.24 4.40
N GLN A 665 -6.33 1.30 5.16
CA GLN A 665 -7.65 1.92 5.35
C GLN A 665 -7.82 3.13 4.41
N PRO A 666 -8.99 3.29 3.76
CA PRO A 666 -9.31 4.47 2.97
C PRO A 666 -9.17 5.76 3.78
N SER A 667 -8.69 6.83 3.13
CA SER A 667 -8.56 8.15 3.74
C SER A 667 -9.91 8.72 4.15
N VAL A 668 -9.91 9.52 5.22
CA VAL A 668 -11.13 10.20 5.68
C VAL A 668 -11.65 11.19 4.64
N THR A 669 -10.77 11.77 3.82
CA THR A 669 -11.14 12.63 2.68
C THR A 669 -11.96 11.86 1.65
N ARG A 670 -11.51 10.66 1.27
CA ARG A 670 -12.25 9.83 0.32
C ARG A 670 -13.58 9.36 0.90
N THR A 671 -13.58 8.98 2.18
CA THR A 671 -14.82 8.64 2.89
C THR A 671 -15.80 9.82 2.92
N ALA A 672 -15.30 11.05 3.04
CA ALA A 672 -16.12 12.26 3.04
C ALA A 672 -16.74 12.53 1.66
N GLU A 673 -15.98 12.35 0.58
CA GLU A 673 -16.52 12.47 -0.78
C GLU A 673 -17.65 11.47 -1.04
N GLU A 674 -17.44 10.19 -0.72
CA GLU A 674 -18.46 9.15 -0.92
C GLU A 674 -19.71 9.42 -0.09
N ARG A 675 -19.55 9.92 1.14
CA ARG A 675 -20.68 10.31 1.98
C ARG A 675 -21.38 11.56 1.47
N ALA A 676 -20.65 12.54 0.92
CA ALA A 676 -21.19 13.78 0.35
C ALA A 676 -22.03 13.52 -0.91
N GLU A 677 -21.55 12.63 -1.79
CA GLU A 677 -22.28 12.18 -3.00
C GLU A 677 -23.59 11.46 -2.64
N ARG A 678 -23.61 10.70 -1.53
CA ARG A 678 -24.80 9.97 -1.06
C ARG A 678 -25.82 10.83 -0.32
N LYS A 679 -25.53 12.10 0.00
CA LYS A 679 -26.50 12.96 0.71
C LYS A 679 -27.71 13.28 -0.17
N SER A 680 -28.90 13.18 0.40
CA SER A 680 -30.11 13.59 -0.32
C SER A 680 -30.16 15.12 -0.44
N PRO A 681 -30.80 15.68 -1.49
CA PRO A 681 -31.05 17.12 -1.56
C PRO A 681 -31.86 17.64 -0.35
N GLU A 682 -32.76 16.84 0.21
CA GLU A 682 -33.57 17.21 1.37
C GLU A 682 -32.71 17.45 2.62
N ASP A 683 -31.77 16.54 2.94
CA ASP A 683 -30.85 16.72 4.07
C ASP A 683 -30.02 18.01 3.95
N VAL A 684 -29.64 18.36 2.71
CA VAL A 684 -28.86 19.56 2.40
C VAL A 684 -29.70 20.82 2.60
N TRP A 685 -30.95 20.81 2.13
CA TRP A 685 -31.86 21.94 2.28
C TRP A 685 -32.29 22.16 3.73
N ASP A 686 -32.48 21.10 4.52
CA ASP A 686 -32.79 21.19 5.95
C ASP A 686 -31.66 21.87 6.73
N GLU A 687 -30.40 21.53 6.45
CA GLU A 687 -29.24 22.20 7.07
C GLU A 687 -29.16 23.68 6.64
N ILE A 688 -29.40 24.00 5.36
CA ILE A 688 -29.46 25.39 4.89
C ILE A 688 -30.59 26.16 5.62
N GLN A 689 -31.78 25.56 5.75
CA GLN A 689 -32.91 26.15 6.46
C GLN A 689 -32.56 26.40 7.94
N GLN A 690 -31.89 25.46 8.60
CA GLN A 690 -31.45 25.62 9.98
C GLN A 690 -30.52 26.82 10.15
N ARG A 691 -29.61 27.06 9.20
CA ARG A 691 -28.71 28.22 9.22
C ARG A 691 -29.41 29.53 8.87
N LEU A 692 -30.31 29.53 7.88
CA LEU A 692 -31.14 30.69 7.57
C LEU A 692 -31.99 31.14 8.76
N ASN A 693 -32.51 30.20 9.55
CA ASN A 693 -33.21 30.51 10.79
C ASN A 693 -32.33 31.25 11.81
N LYS A 694 -31.02 31.02 11.83
CA LYS A 694 -30.08 31.79 12.66
C LYS A 694 -29.94 33.22 12.13
N HIS A 695 -29.78 33.40 10.83
CA HIS A 695 -29.72 34.73 10.19
C HIS A 695 -31.03 35.52 10.27
N ALA A 696 -32.18 34.85 10.39
CA ALA A 696 -33.49 35.48 10.52
C ALA A 696 -33.87 35.88 11.96
N ARG A 697 -32.94 35.76 12.93
CA ARG A 697 -33.16 36.21 14.31
C ARG A 697 -33.31 37.73 14.38
N THR A 698 -32.59 38.46 13.55
CA THR A 698 -32.81 39.90 13.35
C THR A 698 -33.91 40.10 12.31
N ARG A 699 -34.79 41.06 12.55
CA ARG A 699 -35.96 41.30 11.68
C ARG A 699 -35.82 42.52 10.79
N GLY A 700 -34.75 43.30 10.94
CA GLY A 700 -34.65 44.62 10.32
C GLY A 700 -35.86 45.48 10.70
N ASP A 701 -36.47 46.12 9.70
CA ASP A 701 -37.71 46.89 9.88
C ASP A 701 -38.98 46.03 9.70
N PHE A 702 -38.89 44.73 9.45
CA PHE A 702 -40.07 43.87 9.26
C PHE A 702 -40.68 43.44 10.61
N SER A 703 -42.01 43.31 10.66
CA SER A 703 -42.73 42.77 11.83
C SER A 703 -42.31 41.32 12.13
N LYS A 704 -42.19 40.52 11.07
CA LYS A 704 -41.77 39.12 11.15
C LYS A 704 -41.04 38.69 9.88
N VAL A 705 -40.05 37.82 10.07
CA VAL A 705 -39.36 37.10 9.00
C VAL A 705 -39.78 35.64 9.04
N HIS A 706 -40.19 35.11 7.90
CA HIS A 706 -40.60 33.72 7.71
C HIS A 706 -39.57 33.02 6.83
N VAL A 707 -38.93 31.96 7.35
CA VAL A 707 -37.87 31.24 6.64
C VAL A 707 -38.42 29.91 6.14
N CYS A 708 -38.35 29.70 4.82
CA CYS A 708 -38.76 28.48 4.14
C CYS A 708 -40.15 27.97 4.58
N THR A 709 -41.05 28.91 4.86
CA THR A 709 -42.37 28.64 5.44
C THR A 709 -43.40 28.46 4.34
N ARG A 710 -44.27 27.45 4.45
CA ARG A 710 -45.34 27.21 3.46
C ARG A 710 -46.39 28.33 3.51
N SER A 711 -47.01 28.62 2.37
CA SER A 711 -48.06 29.64 2.23
C SER A 711 -49.14 29.58 3.34
N GLN A 712 -49.61 28.39 3.71
CA GLN A 712 -50.66 28.20 4.73
C GLN A 712 -50.27 28.71 6.13
N ASP A 713 -48.98 28.60 6.47
CA ASP A 713 -48.42 28.90 7.79
C ASP A 713 -47.97 30.36 7.90
N ILE A 714 -48.00 31.11 6.79
CA ILE A 714 -47.75 32.56 6.75
C ILE A 714 -49.08 33.28 7.04
N PRO A 715 -49.23 33.97 8.19
CA PRO A 715 -50.44 34.70 8.54
C PRO A 715 -50.78 35.77 7.48
N ASP A 716 -52.08 36.04 7.31
CA ASP A 716 -52.57 37.14 6.48
C ASP A 716 -52.83 38.34 7.39
N GLU A 717 -51.78 39.13 7.64
CA GLU A 717 -51.78 40.27 8.56
C GLU A 717 -51.33 41.55 7.84
N ARG A 718 -51.60 42.70 8.47
CA ARG A 718 -51.42 44.04 7.89
C ARG A 718 -50.00 44.59 7.97
N ASP A 719 -49.12 43.95 8.75
CA ASP A 719 -47.73 44.38 8.92
C ASP A 719 -46.81 43.77 7.87
N ALA A 720 -45.81 44.54 7.44
CA ALA A 720 -44.81 44.11 6.47
C ALA A 720 -43.99 42.92 6.97
N ARG A 721 -43.85 41.90 6.12
CA ARG A 721 -43.19 40.63 6.40
C ARG A 721 -42.23 40.26 5.28
N LEU A 722 -41.08 39.73 5.68
CA LEU A 722 -40.08 39.18 4.75
C LEU A 722 -40.21 37.66 4.71
N ILE A 723 -40.28 37.09 3.52
CA ILE A 723 -40.38 35.66 3.28
C ILE A 723 -39.10 35.21 2.60
N VAL A 724 -38.26 34.48 3.32
CA VAL A 724 -37.07 33.85 2.76
C VAL A 724 -37.50 32.53 2.13
N LEU A 725 -37.37 32.43 0.81
CA LEU A 725 -37.81 31.27 0.04
C LEU A 725 -36.92 30.05 0.30
N HIS A 726 -37.54 28.88 0.16
CA HIS A 726 -36.84 27.60 0.27
C HIS A 726 -35.75 27.47 -0.82
N PRO A 727 -34.58 26.84 -0.54
CA PRO A 727 -33.49 26.67 -1.51
C PRO A 727 -33.93 26.17 -2.89
N LYS A 728 -34.92 25.29 -2.94
CA LYS A 728 -35.56 24.77 -4.16
C LYS A 728 -36.07 25.86 -5.12
N PHE A 729 -36.44 27.03 -4.61
CA PHE A 729 -37.02 28.12 -5.39
C PHE A 729 -35.98 29.21 -5.66
N ALA A 730 -35.07 28.95 -6.60
CA ALA A 730 -34.00 29.87 -6.96
C ALA A 730 -34.40 30.90 -8.03
N HIS A 731 -33.60 31.97 -8.10
CA HIS A 731 -33.72 33.02 -9.11
C HIS A 731 -32.38 33.25 -9.82
N THR A 732 -32.44 33.65 -11.09
CA THR A 732 -31.30 34.04 -11.90
C THR A 732 -31.53 35.46 -12.40
N GLY A 733 -30.54 36.35 -12.23
CA GLY A 733 -30.72 37.74 -12.64
C GLY A 733 -31.00 37.87 -14.15
N ARG A 734 -32.06 38.63 -14.50
CA ARG A 734 -32.60 38.92 -15.86
C ARG A 734 -33.71 37.99 -16.37
N GLU A 735 -34.19 37.03 -15.59
CA GLU A 735 -35.35 36.22 -15.96
C GLU A 735 -36.63 36.76 -15.32
N ASP A 736 -37.64 37.10 -16.14
CA ASP A 736 -38.95 37.55 -15.64
C ASP A 736 -39.78 36.39 -15.05
N TYR A 737 -39.37 35.14 -15.30
CA TYR A 737 -39.98 33.93 -14.78
C TYR A 737 -38.92 33.01 -14.20
N SER A 738 -39.04 32.68 -12.91
CA SER A 738 -38.19 31.69 -12.25
C SER A 738 -38.98 30.92 -11.17
N PRO A 739 -38.48 29.77 -10.68
CA PRO A 739 -39.13 29.03 -9.59
C PRO A 739 -39.39 29.88 -8.34
N ALA A 740 -38.51 30.85 -8.06
CA ALA A 740 -38.72 31.84 -7.00
C ALA A 740 -39.94 32.74 -7.24
N ILE A 741 -40.13 33.23 -8.46
CA ILE A 741 -41.25 34.11 -8.82
C ILE A 741 -42.57 33.33 -8.81
N GLU A 742 -42.56 32.07 -9.28
CA GLU A 742 -43.75 31.20 -9.24
C GLU A 742 -44.21 30.95 -7.80
N GLU A 743 -43.29 30.58 -6.90
CA GLU A 743 -43.62 30.37 -5.49
C GLU A 743 -44.01 31.68 -4.79
N ALA A 744 -43.33 32.79 -5.09
CA ALA A 744 -43.71 34.11 -4.58
C ALA A 744 -45.14 34.48 -5.03
N THR A 745 -45.51 34.19 -6.28
CA THR A 745 -46.87 34.41 -6.81
C THR A 745 -47.91 33.56 -6.09
N ASN A 746 -47.59 32.29 -5.81
CA ASN A 746 -48.45 31.39 -5.06
C ASN A 746 -48.69 31.89 -3.63
N ILE A 747 -47.62 32.26 -2.91
CA ILE A 747 -47.72 32.80 -1.54
C ILE A 747 -48.45 34.15 -1.52
N LEU A 748 -48.22 35.01 -2.51
CA LEU A 748 -48.87 36.32 -2.63
C LEU A 748 -50.38 36.17 -2.87
N SER A 749 -50.78 35.19 -3.68
CA SER A 749 -52.18 35.00 -4.09
C SER A 749 -52.99 34.21 -3.07
N PHE A 750 -52.36 33.25 -2.38
CA PHE A 750 -53.06 32.29 -1.52
C PHE A 750 -52.39 32.14 -0.14
N ARG A 751 -53.22 31.81 0.84
CA ARG A 751 -52.85 31.23 2.13
C ARG A 751 -53.42 29.82 2.20
N GLY A 752 -52.62 28.83 1.84
CA GLY A 752 -53.13 27.47 1.61
C GLY A 752 -54.07 27.47 0.40
N SER A 753 -55.35 27.13 0.61
CA SER A 753 -56.38 27.18 -0.43
C SER A 753 -57.20 28.48 -0.44
N SER A 754 -57.05 29.34 0.56
CA SER A 754 -57.83 30.58 0.68
C SER A 754 -57.11 31.75 -0.01
N PRO A 755 -57.82 32.63 -0.76
CA PRO A 755 -57.23 33.84 -1.31
C PRO A 755 -56.66 34.75 -0.21
N ARG A 756 -55.48 35.34 -0.46
CA ARG A 756 -54.82 36.28 0.46
C ARG A 756 -55.33 37.71 0.22
N THR A 757 -55.60 38.42 1.32
CA THR A 757 -56.17 39.78 1.30
C THR A 757 -55.09 40.85 1.42
N TYR A 758 -54.12 40.71 2.34
CA TYR A 758 -53.12 41.73 2.60
C TYR A 758 -51.85 41.48 1.79
N ARG A 759 -51.97 41.58 0.45
CA ARG A 759 -50.88 41.23 -0.48
C ARG A 759 -49.72 42.22 -0.45
N ASN A 760 -50.01 43.49 -0.18
CA ASN A 760 -49.00 44.54 -0.16
C ASN A 760 -48.04 44.46 1.03
N THR A 761 -48.25 43.53 1.96
CA THR A 761 -47.39 43.36 3.15
C THR A 761 -46.24 42.38 2.92
N LEU A 762 -46.20 41.67 1.79
CA LEU A 762 -45.25 40.59 1.55
C LEU A 762 -44.11 41.01 0.64
N VAL A 763 -42.88 40.64 1.02
CA VAL A 763 -41.67 40.75 0.21
C VAL A 763 -40.87 39.46 0.31
N PHE A 764 -40.21 39.04 -0.78
CA PHE A 764 -39.57 37.73 -0.86
C PHE A 764 -38.06 37.84 -1.02
N LEU A 765 -37.30 36.93 -0.42
CA LEU A 765 -35.86 36.82 -0.55
C LEU A 765 -35.51 35.42 -1.09
N ALA A 766 -34.89 35.37 -2.26
CA ALA A 766 -34.58 34.14 -2.97
C ALA A 766 -33.06 33.90 -3.09
N PRO A 767 -32.63 32.63 -3.16
CA PRO A 767 -31.26 32.27 -3.47
C PRO A 767 -30.96 32.47 -4.97
N ASP A 768 -29.70 32.82 -5.25
CA ASP A 768 -29.15 32.84 -6.60
C ASP A 768 -28.85 31.42 -7.10
N SER A 769 -29.35 31.08 -8.29
CA SER A 769 -29.21 29.74 -8.88
C SER A 769 -27.75 29.28 -9.04
N THR A 770 -26.85 30.17 -9.43
CA THR A 770 -25.44 29.82 -9.66
C THR A 770 -24.67 29.65 -8.36
N ARG A 771 -24.97 30.47 -7.35
CA ARG A 771 -24.31 30.39 -6.04
C ARG A 771 -24.87 29.26 -5.18
N LEU A 772 -26.11 28.85 -5.42
CA LEU A 772 -26.76 27.78 -4.68
C LEU A 772 -26.03 26.44 -4.86
N SER A 773 -25.54 26.10 -6.06
CA SER A 773 -24.81 24.84 -6.28
C SER A 773 -23.52 24.76 -5.47
N ASP A 774 -22.82 25.90 -5.32
CA ASP A 774 -21.62 26.02 -4.51
C ASP A 774 -21.94 25.89 -3.01
N LEU A 775 -23.04 26.51 -2.55
CA LEU A 775 -23.51 26.38 -1.18
C LEU A 775 -23.91 24.93 -0.87
N GLU A 776 -24.69 24.29 -1.74
CA GLU A 776 -25.12 22.90 -1.59
C GLU A 776 -23.93 21.94 -1.51
N SER A 777 -22.90 22.16 -2.34
CA SER A 777 -21.67 21.37 -2.31
C SER A 777 -20.92 21.54 -0.98
N ALA A 778 -20.77 22.77 -0.47
CA ALA A 778 -20.15 23.01 0.84
C ALA A 778 -20.93 22.33 1.98
N VAL A 779 -22.27 22.40 1.95
CA VAL A 779 -23.15 21.74 2.93
C VAL A 779 -23.04 20.22 2.87
N ARG A 780 -22.99 19.62 1.67
CA ARG A 780 -22.78 18.17 1.51
C ARG A 780 -21.50 17.69 2.17
N TYR A 781 -20.39 18.41 1.95
CA TYR A 781 -19.12 18.09 2.61
C TYR A 781 -19.20 18.32 4.13
N TYR A 782 -19.82 19.39 4.60
CA TYR A 782 -20.02 19.62 6.04
C TYR A 782 -20.80 18.47 6.71
N LEU A 783 -21.89 18.01 6.10
CA LEU A 783 -22.68 16.88 6.60
C LEU A 783 -21.89 15.57 6.53
N ALA A 784 -21.08 15.37 5.48
CA ALA A 784 -20.21 14.20 5.36
C ALA A 784 -19.15 14.16 6.47
N TRP A 785 -18.43 15.26 6.69
CA TRP A 785 -17.43 15.36 7.77
C TRP A 785 -18.07 15.23 9.16
N SER A 786 -19.26 15.80 9.35
CA SER A 786 -20.01 15.65 10.61
C SER A 786 -20.40 14.20 10.88
N SER A 787 -20.82 13.47 9.85
CA SER A 787 -21.13 12.05 9.93
C SER A 787 -19.89 11.20 10.22
N ILE A 788 -18.72 11.51 9.64
CA ILE A 788 -17.46 10.79 9.92
C ILE A 788 -17.04 10.95 11.38
N LEU A 789 -17.16 12.16 11.93
CA LEU A 789 -16.84 12.42 13.33
C LEU A 789 -17.84 11.78 14.30
N HIS A 790 -19.10 11.61 13.87
CA HIS A 790 -20.10 10.88 14.63
C HIS A 790 -19.73 9.39 14.70
N ASP A 791 -19.35 8.79 13.57
CA ASP A 791 -19.00 7.37 13.46
C ASP A 791 -17.52 7.08 13.80
N GLN A 792 -16.85 7.98 14.55
CA GLN A 792 -15.39 7.90 14.78
C GLN A 792 -14.93 6.59 15.44
N GLU A 793 -15.78 6.00 16.29
CA GLU A 793 -15.50 4.74 16.99
C GLU A 793 -15.69 3.54 16.04
N GLU A 794 -16.77 3.52 15.26
CA GLU A 794 -17.06 2.46 14.29
C GLU A 794 -16.00 2.41 13.17
N LEU A 795 -15.56 3.58 12.71
CA LEU A 795 -14.51 3.72 11.71
C LEU A 795 -13.10 3.51 12.28
N ASN A 796 -12.96 3.33 13.60
CA ASN A 796 -11.68 3.21 14.31
C ASN A 796 -10.69 4.33 13.93
N LEU A 797 -11.17 5.57 13.87
CA LEU A 797 -10.34 6.71 13.45
C LEU A 797 -9.19 6.93 14.43
N ASP A 798 -7.97 7.04 13.90
CA ASP A 798 -6.84 7.43 14.72
C ASP A 798 -6.85 8.93 15.06
N ASN A 799 -5.97 9.35 15.98
CA ASN A 799 -5.91 10.74 16.44
C ASN A 799 -5.62 11.73 15.29
N PHE A 800 -4.90 11.29 14.26
CA PHE A 800 -4.58 12.12 13.10
C PHE A 800 -5.82 12.32 12.22
N GLN A 801 -6.48 11.22 11.85
CA GLN A 801 -7.72 11.22 11.06
C GLN A 801 -8.82 12.05 11.74
N LYS A 802 -8.94 11.94 13.07
CA LYS A 802 -9.90 12.73 13.85
C LYS A 802 -9.63 14.24 13.75
N ARG A 803 -8.39 14.67 13.98
CA ARG A 803 -8.00 16.09 13.85
C ARG A 803 -8.19 16.62 12.43
N GLN A 804 -7.89 15.80 11.42
CA GLN A 804 -8.11 16.14 10.02
C GLN A 804 -9.60 16.37 9.73
N ALA A 805 -10.46 15.45 10.17
CA ALA A 805 -11.91 15.56 10.00
C ALA A 805 -12.51 16.76 10.77
N GLU A 806 -12.05 17.04 12.00
CA GLU A 806 -12.45 18.24 12.77
C GLU A 806 -12.08 19.54 12.04
N THR A 807 -10.85 19.62 11.51
CA THR A 807 -10.36 20.79 10.78
C THR A 807 -11.15 21.00 9.49
N LYS A 808 -11.41 19.94 8.72
CA LYS A 808 -12.19 20.02 7.49
C LYS A 808 -13.65 20.35 7.75
N LYS A 809 -14.27 19.78 8.80
CA LYS A 809 -15.63 20.16 9.23
C LYS A 809 -15.71 21.65 9.53
N LYS A 810 -14.79 22.17 10.34
CA LYS A 810 -14.75 23.60 10.70
C LYS A 810 -14.55 24.49 9.47
N SER A 811 -13.64 24.13 8.57
CA SER A 811 -13.42 24.88 7.33
C SER A 811 -14.66 24.93 6.43
N MET A 812 -15.42 23.82 6.33
CA MET A 812 -16.70 23.82 5.60
C MET A 812 -17.76 24.64 6.32
N ASP A 813 -17.80 24.59 7.65
CA ASP A 813 -18.70 25.41 8.48
C ASP A 813 -18.49 26.91 8.22
N ASP A 814 -17.24 27.37 8.29
CA ASP A 814 -16.85 28.77 8.02
C ASP A 814 -17.20 29.16 6.55
N THR A 815 -17.02 28.24 5.60
CA THR A 815 -17.36 28.45 4.19
C THR A 815 -18.86 28.64 3.98
N ILE A 816 -19.69 27.87 4.68
CA ILE A 816 -21.15 27.96 4.59
C ILE A 816 -21.64 29.29 5.18
N GLU A 817 -21.13 29.69 6.35
CA GLU A 817 -21.47 30.98 6.99
C GLU A 817 -21.16 32.17 6.07
N ALA A 818 -20.06 32.13 5.31
CA ALA A 818 -19.73 33.15 4.32
C ALA A 818 -20.65 33.10 3.08
N ARG A 819 -20.98 31.90 2.59
CA ARG A 819 -21.74 31.70 1.33
C ARG A 819 -23.24 31.97 1.46
N ILE A 820 -23.85 31.81 2.64
CA ILE A 820 -25.29 32.05 2.82
C ILE A 820 -25.69 33.50 2.48
N PRO A 821 -25.06 34.54 3.08
CA PRO A 821 -25.28 35.96 2.74
C PRO A 821 -25.13 36.30 1.26
N GLU A 822 -24.24 35.57 0.59
CA GLU A 822 -23.87 35.72 -0.81
C GLU A 822 -24.82 35.01 -1.77
N THR A 823 -25.45 33.93 -1.32
CA THR A 823 -26.40 33.13 -2.10
C THR A 823 -27.79 33.75 -2.03
N TYR A 824 -28.26 34.13 -0.83
CA TYR A 824 -29.55 34.78 -0.63
C TYR A 824 -29.48 36.29 -0.90
N GLN A 825 -29.39 36.64 -2.19
CA GLN A 825 -29.16 38.02 -2.63
C GLN A 825 -30.29 38.62 -3.46
N TRP A 826 -31.32 37.86 -3.85
CA TRP A 826 -32.40 38.35 -4.71
C TRP A 826 -33.62 38.73 -3.90
N LEU A 827 -33.85 40.03 -3.75
CA LEU A 827 -35.07 40.55 -3.15
C LEU A 827 -36.12 40.73 -4.25
N ILE A 828 -37.23 40.02 -4.13
CA ILE A 828 -38.32 39.98 -5.10
C ILE A 828 -39.52 40.71 -4.49
N VAL A 829 -39.92 41.81 -5.13
CA VAL A 829 -40.91 42.76 -4.61
C VAL A 829 -42.10 42.80 -5.58
N PRO A 830 -43.33 42.49 -5.12
CA PRO A 830 -44.51 42.67 -5.95
C PRO A 830 -44.85 44.16 -6.03
N THR A 831 -45.08 44.65 -7.24
CA THR A 831 -45.46 46.03 -7.53
C THR A 831 -46.63 46.06 -8.51
N GLN A 832 -47.37 47.17 -8.52
CA GLN A 832 -48.45 47.39 -9.49
C GLN A 832 -48.47 48.87 -9.87
N PRO A 833 -47.72 49.29 -10.90
CA PRO A 833 -47.59 50.71 -11.24
C PRO A 833 -48.91 51.35 -11.69
N ASP A 834 -49.75 50.62 -12.42
CA ASP A 834 -51.10 51.04 -12.84
C ASP A 834 -52.18 50.31 -12.03
N VAL A 835 -53.17 51.06 -11.52
CA VAL A 835 -54.32 50.54 -10.76
C VAL A 835 -55.08 49.45 -11.54
N ARG A 836 -55.07 49.50 -12.87
CA ARG A 836 -55.69 48.48 -13.75
C ARG A 836 -54.69 47.55 -14.44
N GLY A 837 -53.39 47.70 -14.17
CA GLY A 837 -52.33 46.88 -14.73
C GLY A 837 -52.18 45.52 -14.05
N GLU A 838 -51.39 44.65 -14.67
CA GLU A 838 -50.99 43.37 -14.07
C GLU A 838 -49.97 43.58 -12.94
N ILE A 839 -49.79 42.56 -12.11
CA ILE A 839 -48.77 42.58 -11.05
C ILE A 839 -47.41 42.36 -11.70
N GLU A 840 -46.48 43.26 -11.40
CA GLU A 840 -45.09 43.20 -11.83
C GLU A 840 -44.19 42.73 -10.67
N TRP A 841 -43.07 42.10 -11.01
CA TRP A 841 -42.09 41.61 -10.05
C TRP A 841 -40.79 42.37 -10.20
N GLU A 842 -40.48 43.21 -9.23
CA GLU A 842 -39.20 43.91 -9.21
C GLU A 842 -38.14 43.07 -8.49
N THR A 843 -37.03 42.80 -9.17
CA THR A 843 -35.94 41.96 -8.67
C THR A 843 -34.71 42.81 -8.34
N LEU A 844 -34.44 42.97 -7.05
CA LEU A 844 -33.37 43.81 -6.52
C LEU A 844 -32.25 42.93 -5.97
N ARG A 845 -31.02 43.20 -6.40
CA ARG A 845 -29.84 42.52 -5.87
C ARG A 845 -29.36 43.20 -4.58
N LEU A 846 -29.30 42.44 -3.50
CA LEU A 846 -28.75 42.89 -2.21
C LEU A 846 -27.22 42.88 -2.22
N GLN A 847 -26.62 43.94 -1.68
CA GLN A 847 -25.17 44.11 -1.53
C GLN A 847 -24.83 44.62 -0.12
N GLY A 848 -23.61 44.34 0.34
CA GLY A 848 -23.10 44.78 1.66
C GLY A 848 -22.85 43.62 2.64
N GLN A 849 -22.29 43.97 3.81
CA GLN A 849 -21.88 43.03 4.86
C GLN A 849 -22.90 42.87 6.00
N ASP A 850 -23.98 43.67 6.02
CA ASP A 850 -25.02 43.58 7.05
C ASP A 850 -25.76 42.22 6.99
N GLU A 851 -26.47 41.85 8.05
CA GLU A 851 -27.31 40.63 8.05
C GLU A 851 -28.39 40.68 6.94
N LEU A 852 -28.82 39.50 6.46
CA LEU A 852 -29.73 39.36 5.31
C LEU A 852 -31.00 40.22 5.42
N THR A 853 -31.64 40.21 6.58
CA THR A 853 -32.91 40.89 6.84
C THR A 853 -32.73 42.41 6.93
N ILE A 854 -31.61 42.88 7.47
CA ILE A 854 -31.23 44.30 7.54
C ILE A 854 -30.90 44.83 6.15
N ARG A 855 -30.18 44.06 5.32
CA ARG A 855 -29.90 44.42 3.92
C ARG A 855 -31.19 44.58 3.13
N ALA A 856 -32.11 43.62 3.27
CA ALA A 856 -33.41 43.66 2.63
C ALA A 856 -34.20 44.92 3.04
N SER A 857 -34.34 45.20 4.34
CA SER A 857 -35.11 46.35 4.81
C SER A 857 -34.46 47.69 4.42
N LYS A 858 -33.13 47.81 4.50
CA LYS A 858 -32.39 49.00 4.08
C LYS A 858 -32.55 49.28 2.59
N LYS A 859 -32.51 48.24 1.74
CA LYS A 859 -32.70 48.37 0.30
C LYS A 859 -34.13 48.84 -0.02
N LEU A 860 -35.15 48.22 0.58
CA LEU A 860 -36.54 48.66 0.38
C LEU A 860 -36.79 50.08 0.86
N LYS A 861 -36.19 50.51 1.98
CA LYS A 861 -36.32 51.91 2.46
C LYS A 861 -35.65 52.89 1.50
N THR A 862 -34.47 52.54 0.99
CA THR A 862 -33.72 53.40 0.06
C THR A 862 -34.45 53.59 -1.26
N ASP A 863 -35.11 52.53 -1.76
CA ASP A 863 -35.87 52.56 -3.01
C ASP A 863 -37.36 52.96 -2.79
N GLU A 864 -37.71 53.44 -1.58
CA GLU A 864 -39.08 53.84 -1.18
C GLU A 864 -40.17 52.74 -1.33
N MET A 865 -39.78 51.46 -1.36
CA MET A 865 -40.68 50.30 -1.44
C MET A 865 -41.12 49.77 -0.08
N LEU A 866 -40.61 50.34 1.01
CA LEU A 866 -41.08 50.10 2.38
C LEU A 866 -40.97 51.41 3.16
N LEU A 867 -42.11 51.96 3.56
CA LEU A 867 -42.16 53.19 4.35
C LEU A 867 -42.23 52.85 5.83
N THR A 868 -41.22 53.27 6.58
CA THR A 868 -41.20 53.22 8.05
C THR A 868 -41.72 54.50 8.69
N GLU A 869 -41.77 55.58 7.91
CA GLU A 869 -42.32 56.88 8.29
C GLU A 869 -43.00 57.49 7.06
N MET A 870 -44.10 58.22 7.28
CA MET A 870 -44.83 58.92 6.22
C MET A 870 -45.35 60.25 6.78
N GLY A 871 -45.31 61.31 5.95
CA GLY A 871 -45.91 62.60 6.28
C GLY A 871 -47.34 62.74 5.75
N GLY A 872 -48.18 63.54 6.43
CA GLY A 872 -49.58 63.71 6.02
C GLY A 872 -49.79 64.30 4.62
N VAL A 873 -48.87 65.13 4.12
CA VAL A 873 -48.90 65.61 2.72
C VAL A 873 -48.70 64.46 1.73
N ARG A 874 -47.76 63.54 2.02
CA ARG A 874 -47.58 62.34 1.17
C ARG A 874 -48.81 61.45 1.21
N LEU A 875 -49.39 61.24 2.40
CA LEU A 875 -50.65 60.49 2.52
C LEU A 875 -51.76 61.15 1.69
N ARG A 876 -51.91 62.49 1.76
CA ARG A 876 -52.89 63.22 0.95
C ARG A 876 -52.67 63.02 -0.55
N LEU A 877 -51.43 63.09 -1.02
CA LEU A 877 -51.10 62.83 -2.42
C LEU A 877 -51.51 61.43 -2.86
N GLU A 878 -51.31 60.39 -2.04
CA GLU A 878 -51.75 59.03 -2.37
C GLU A 878 -53.29 58.90 -2.39
N LEU A 879 -53.99 59.56 -1.44
CA LEU A 879 -55.46 59.60 -1.38
C LEU A 879 -56.10 60.30 -2.58
N ASP A 880 -55.40 61.25 -3.21
CA ASP A 880 -55.86 61.96 -4.40
C ASP A 880 -55.43 61.27 -5.70
N ARG A 881 -54.21 60.70 -5.74
CA ARG A 881 -53.68 59.96 -6.89
C ARG A 881 -54.52 58.73 -7.20
N VAL A 882 -54.89 57.98 -6.16
CA VAL A 882 -55.80 56.85 -6.24
C VAL A 882 -57.09 57.28 -5.57
N PRO A 883 -58.29 57.11 -6.15
CA PRO A 883 -59.54 57.60 -5.59
C PRO A 883 -59.98 56.81 -4.34
N LEU A 884 -59.19 56.91 -3.26
CA LEU A 884 -59.42 56.25 -1.97
C LEU A 884 -60.50 56.98 -1.15
N TRP A 885 -60.78 58.23 -1.50
CA TRP A 885 -61.90 59.00 -0.96
C TRP A 885 -63.26 58.38 -1.34
N ARG A 886 -64.16 58.25 -0.37
CA ARG A 886 -65.53 57.75 -0.57
C ARG A 886 -66.51 58.91 -0.46
N GLY A 887 -66.43 59.82 -1.43
CA GLY A 887 -67.04 61.15 -1.37
C GLY A 887 -66.07 62.16 -0.77
N ASP A 888 -66.44 62.79 0.33
CA ASP A 888 -65.63 63.81 1.02
C ASP A 888 -64.89 63.29 2.25
N HIS A 889 -65.02 62.00 2.58
CA HIS A 889 -64.30 61.38 3.68
C HIS A 889 -63.91 59.92 3.40
N VAL A 890 -63.06 59.35 4.25
CA VAL A 890 -62.66 57.93 4.23
C VAL A 890 -62.35 57.44 5.65
N SER A 891 -62.73 56.21 5.98
CA SER A 891 -62.45 55.61 7.29
C SER A 891 -60.97 55.28 7.44
N ILE A 892 -60.39 55.58 8.62
CA ILE A 892 -58.98 55.26 8.92
C ILE A 892 -58.76 53.74 8.90
N LYS A 893 -59.68 52.96 9.48
CA LYS A 893 -59.60 51.50 9.44
C LYS A 893 -59.53 50.98 7.99
N GLN A 894 -60.36 51.55 7.13
CA GLN A 894 -60.36 51.20 5.72
C GLN A 894 -59.03 51.54 5.04
N LEU A 895 -58.47 52.72 5.31
CA LEU A 895 -57.18 53.09 4.72
C LEU A 895 -56.07 52.12 5.15
N ILE A 896 -56.07 51.68 6.41
CA ILE A 896 -55.12 50.67 6.87
C ILE A 896 -55.29 49.36 6.07
N GLU A 897 -56.54 48.93 5.81
CA GLU A 897 -56.83 47.76 5.00
C GLU A 897 -56.40 47.97 3.53
N ASP A 898 -56.73 49.10 2.92
CA ASP A 898 -56.41 49.41 1.53
C ASP A 898 -54.89 49.44 1.29
N PHE A 899 -54.12 50.11 2.15
CA PHE A 899 -52.65 50.16 2.07
C PHE A 899 -52.01 48.77 2.25
N ALA A 900 -52.60 47.89 3.04
CA ALA A 900 -52.13 46.52 3.21
C ALA A 900 -52.56 45.59 2.06
N THR A 901 -53.66 45.88 1.37
CA THR A 901 -54.22 45.04 0.30
C THR A 901 -53.68 45.35 -1.08
N TYR A 902 -53.62 46.62 -1.48
CA TYR A 902 -53.37 47.00 -2.87
C TYR A 902 -51.90 47.29 -3.16
N LEU A 903 -51.33 46.62 -4.17
CA LEU A 903 -49.91 46.71 -4.55
C LEU A 903 -49.53 48.03 -5.24
N TYR A 904 -50.52 48.80 -5.71
CA TYR A 904 -50.29 50.12 -6.28
C TYR A 904 -50.13 51.22 -5.22
N LEU A 905 -50.42 50.92 -3.95
CA LEU A 905 -50.20 51.83 -2.82
C LEU A 905 -48.82 51.57 -2.19
N PRO A 906 -48.18 52.60 -1.60
CA PRO A 906 -46.92 52.41 -0.89
C PRO A 906 -47.05 51.38 0.24
N ARG A 907 -46.14 50.43 0.29
CA ARG A 907 -46.07 49.44 1.37
C ARG A 907 -45.62 50.08 2.68
N LEU A 908 -46.41 49.89 3.73
CA LEU A 908 -46.11 50.42 5.07
C LEU A 908 -45.50 49.32 5.94
N ARG A 909 -44.62 49.71 6.87
CA ARG A 909 -44.08 48.80 7.89
C ARG A 909 -45.18 48.14 8.72
N ASP A 910 -46.07 48.97 9.24
CA ASP A 910 -47.19 48.63 10.12
C ASP A 910 -48.24 49.75 10.05
N GLU A 911 -49.39 49.55 10.69
CA GLU A 911 -50.45 50.56 10.76
C GLU A 911 -50.03 51.86 11.49
N GLN A 912 -49.00 51.81 12.34
CA GLN A 912 -48.54 52.98 13.08
C GLN A 912 -47.89 54.02 12.17
N VAL A 913 -47.33 53.62 11.03
CA VAL A 913 -46.80 54.55 10.02
C VAL A 913 -47.90 55.48 9.52
N LEU A 914 -49.07 54.92 9.18
CA LEU A 914 -50.22 55.68 8.71
C LEU A 914 -50.81 56.56 9.82
N ILE A 915 -51.00 55.99 11.03
CA ILE A 915 -51.53 56.72 12.18
C ILE A 915 -50.62 57.89 12.56
N SER A 916 -49.30 57.70 12.50
CA SER A 916 -48.32 58.75 12.78
C SER A 916 -48.34 59.83 11.71
N ALA A 917 -48.51 59.47 10.44
CA ALA A 917 -48.68 60.44 9.35
C ALA A 917 -49.89 61.36 9.60
N ILE A 918 -51.03 60.77 10.01
CA ILE A 918 -52.27 61.48 10.35
C ILE A 918 -52.05 62.39 11.56
N LYS A 919 -51.50 61.86 12.67
CA LYS A 919 -51.20 62.63 13.89
C LYS A 919 -50.29 63.82 13.62
N ASN A 920 -49.22 63.61 12.87
CA ASN A 920 -48.24 64.65 12.57
C ASN A 920 -48.84 65.77 11.70
N SER A 921 -49.75 65.47 10.77
CA SER A 921 -50.45 66.51 10.01
C SER A 921 -51.40 67.37 10.85
N LEU A 922 -52.04 66.79 11.87
CA LEU A 922 -53.01 67.48 12.74
C LEU A 922 -52.33 68.38 13.81
N ASN A 923 -50.99 68.38 13.88
CA ASN A 923 -50.20 69.23 14.79
C ASN A 923 -49.78 70.58 14.16
N THR A 924 -50.41 71.00 13.06
CA THR A 924 -50.12 72.28 12.38
C THR A 924 -51.07 73.39 12.83
N ILE A 925 -50.57 74.64 12.95
CA ILE A 925 -51.28 75.78 13.58
C ILE A 925 -52.44 76.32 12.71
N SER A 926 -52.47 75.98 11.42
CA SER A 926 -53.48 76.43 10.45
C SER A 926 -53.96 75.26 9.60
N VAL A 927 -55.24 75.28 9.18
CA VAL A 927 -55.78 74.32 8.21
C VAL A 927 -54.91 74.36 6.96
N ASN A 928 -54.20 73.26 6.69
CA ASN A 928 -53.38 73.12 5.50
C ASN A 928 -54.24 72.52 4.38
N PRO A 929 -54.52 73.26 3.28
CA PRO A 929 -55.29 72.73 2.16
C PRO A 929 -54.61 71.53 1.48
N ASP A 930 -53.29 71.36 1.68
CA ASP A 930 -52.51 70.26 1.12
C ASP A 930 -52.59 68.97 1.97
N THR A 931 -53.45 68.91 3.00
CA THR A 931 -53.66 67.72 3.84
C THR A 931 -55.16 67.36 4.00
N PHE A 932 -55.58 66.97 5.20
CA PHE A 932 -56.91 66.48 5.55
C PHE A 932 -57.20 66.76 7.02
N VAL A 933 -58.47 66.64 7.40
CA VAL A 933 -58.93 66.89 8.77
C VAL A 933 -59.52 65.62 9.35
N TYR A 934 -59.54 65.49 10.68
CA TYR A 934 -59.99 64.27 11.36
C TYR A 934 -61.42 64.46 11.88
N ALA A 935 -62.28 63.45 11.73
CA ALA A 935 -63.58 63.37 12.41
C ALA A 935 -63.69 62.06 13.19
N ALA A 936 -64.32 62.10 14.35
CA ALA A 936 -64.60 60.92 15.18
C ALA A 936 -65.78 60.08 14.64
N GLY A 937 -66.58 60.63 13.72
CA GLY A 937 -67.73 59.97 13.10
C GLY A 937 -68.45 60.85 12.09
N PHE A 938 -69.42 60.28 11.37
CA PHE A 938 -70.32 61.00 10.47
C PHE A 938 -71.77 60.62 10.77
N ASP A 939 -72.62 61.62 11.03
CA ASP A 939 -74.05 61.44 11.22
C ASP A 939 -74.76 61.56 9.87
N ALA A 940 -75.16 60.42 9.30
CA ALA A 940 -75.80 60.35 7.99
C ALA A 940 -77.22 60.93 7.96
N GLU A 941 -77.93 60.99 9.09
CA GLU A 941 -79.27 61.58 9.16
C GLU A 941 -79.21 63.10 9.16
N LYS A 942 -78.16 63.67 9.75
CA LYS A 942 -77.95 65.14 9.83
C LYS A 942 -76.97 65.70 8.81
N ASN A 943 -76.25 64.83 8.09
CA ASN A 943 -75.18 65.21 7.17
C ASN A 943 -74.08 66.05 7.84
N GLU A 944 -73.71 65.69 9.08
CA GLU A 944 -72.74 66.42 9.92
C GLU A 944 -71.58 65.53 10.38
N TYR A 945 -70.36 66.09 10.41
CA TYR A 945 -69.19 65.42 10.95
C TYR A 945 -69.10 65.58 12.47
N LEU A 946 -69.00 64.45 13.18
CA LEU A 946 -68.90 64.42 14.63
C LEU A 946 -67.45 64.54 15.07
N GLY A 947 -67.16 65.47 15.99
CA GLY A 947 -65.82 65.63 16.56
C GLY A 947 -64.75 66.03 15.54
N LEU A 948 -65.10 66.90 14.57
CA LEU A 948 -64.18 67.41 13.56
C LEU A 948 -63.04 68.21 14.22
N GLN A 949 -61.80 67.83 13.95
CA GLN A 949 -60.59 68.40 14.56
C GLN A 949 -59.59 68.84 13.48
N PHE A 950 -59.16 70.09 13.60
CA PHE A 950 -58.17 70.74 12.73
C PHE A 950 -56.81 70.94 13.44
N MET A 951 -56.79 70.83 14.77
CA MET A 951 -55.61 70.85 15.63
C MET A 951 -55.81 69.85 16.76
N ALA A 952 -54.94 68.85 16.92
CA ALA A 952 -55.13 67.82 17.94
C ALA A 952 -53.83 67.43 18.66
N ASN A 953 -53.76 67.74 19.97
CA ASN A 953 -52.97 66.97 20.95
C ASN A 953 -53.70 65.67 21.37
N GLY A 954 -54.69 65.21 20.60
CA GLY A 954 -55.61 64.11 20.93
C GLY A 954 -55.20 62.75 20.36
N ALA A 955 -55.82 61.69 20.86
CA ALA A 955 -55.63 60.33 20.36
C ALA A 955 -56.41 60.12 19.04
N VAL A 956 -55.69 59.80 17.96
CA VAL A 956 -56.28 59.28 16.71
C VAL A 956 -56.61 57.80 16.91
N PHE A 957 -57.87 57.43 16.71
CA PHE A 957 -58.33 56.04 16.82
C PHE A 957 -58.39 55.38 15.44
N SER A 958 -58.06 54.09 15.37
CA SER A 958 -58.11 53.27 14.14
C SER A 958 -59.40 52.46 14.02
N ASP A 959 -60.48 52.93 14.64
CA ASP A 959 -61.78 52.26 14.58
C ASP A 959 -62.53 52.56 13.27
N SER A 960 -63.64 51.87 13.05
CA SER A 960 -64.46 52.05 11.84
C SER A 960 -65.21 53.39 11.80
N MET A 961 -65.29 54.10 12.93
CA MET A 961 -66.03 55.35 13.04
C MET A 961 -65.15 56.56 12.71
N SER A 962 -63.84 56.46 12.95
CA SER A 962 -62.89 57.54 12.71
C SER A 962 -62.64 57.76 11.21
N LEU A 963 -62.72 59.02 10.78
CA LEU A 963 -62.68 59.43 9.38
C LEU A 963 -61.58 60.48 9.14
N LEU A 964 -60.94 60.40 7.98
CA LEU A 964 -60.28 61.54 7.36
C LEU A 964 -61.29 62.23 6.45
N VAL A 965 -61.33 63.56 6.47
CA VAL A 965 -62.26 64.40 5.69
C VAL A 965 -61.45 65.38 4.85
N LYS A 966 -61.91 65.64 3.62
CA LYS A 966 -61.34 66.69 2.76
C LYS A 966 -61.59 68.06 3.41
N PRO A 967 -60.57 68.93 3.51
CA PRO A 967 -60.70 70.27 4.09
C PRO A 967 -61.71 71.16 3.36
#